data_AF-A0A3N7BZM1-F1
#
_entry.id   AF-A0A3N7BZM1-F1
#
_cell.length_a   1.000
_cell.length_b   1.000
_cell.length_c   1.000
_cell.angle_alpha   90.00
_cell.angle_beta   90.00
_cell.angle_gamma   90.00
#
_symmetry.space_group_name_H-M   'P 1'
#
loop_
_entity.id
_entity.type
_entity.pdbx_description
1 polymer ?
#
loop_
_entity_poly.entity_id
_entity_poly.type
_entity_poly.pdbx_seq_one_letter_code
_entity_poly.pdbx_strand_id
1 'polypeptide(L)'
;MNPQAALQIDTFLPYMRDVSRCEQSLRELNLMWRMIEASAKMNCPVEAKAILPTMAATRAGFNRLEQELVSSLVREKVANVLEEIGTKAQYVIDIVVRNLYERTADVGFLATDRELCSFVAGLHEDRDMIRARLRAYRSKYTVYDEIMLIDVAGNVLVQIDEATPLEGTTDPLLKETLASDSYVETFRATDLRPGKHEALVYSRRMHHPETGAVVGILCLCFHFEEEMAGIFRSHRDPAQRSNMLLLDGSNRVIASADPLWIPVGTTVPVNCDADPRLVVYGGREYLARTFSADGYQGYMGPPGWQGQVMIPVELGFTGLATTALKSLDVDVADGLLSHAQSFCPPLFEIMSAAETIRRVVWNGQVMTAGQNGELLKLKTILEQISETGARSNELFSQSIRDLYETVLSSSLSDSEFVSHLMVDLLDRNLYERSDDCRWWALTPELQVALAEPYQSAESVARLTEILAYINSLYTVYTRIFVYDSEGVIIASTDFKADGLDVVGTSIDSTTLGHVSMLRSDQQYYVTPFESTALYGERPTYVYHAAIRHPEHSAQMVGGIGIVFDSEPEFAAMLKGALGDKEDVSALFINRSGRIISSTDPTRPVGDVLDIAPELLTMENGSSTSRIVIHDGHYAILGCTVSHGYREFKTTDGYREDVLAVVYKSFGEERQKINNGNHVDTTLEVDINAVPGREFATFFIDGSLFAIAAEHAEEALPASAVSPVSMGGRAERIGILALQHDNESRRFVWVFDLGHLMRGYRSEIDSSSQVIIVKRGSQSIGLLVSELHGVPEFQAAQITPTPLASPTDGMLVTEVIQANGGRLLIQAINVDHLFALLNDEEIPIPQAAMTETMKIAA
;
A
#
# COMPACT_ATOMS: atom_id res chain seq x y z
N MET A 1 -7.43 -9.77 14.52
CA MET A 1 -8.76 -9.20 14.85
C MET A 1 -9.59 -10.24 15.57
N ASN A 2 -10.16 -9.91 16.73
CA ASN A 2 -11.18 -10.75 17.37
C ASN A 2 -12.52 -10.50 16.63
N PRO A 3 -13.09 -11.46 15.88
CA PRO A 3 -14.18 -11.21 14.94
C PRO A 3 -15.55 -10.94 15.59
N GLN A 4 -15.62 -10.61 16.88
CA GLN A 4 -16.86 -10.53 17.66
C GLN A 4 -17.08 -9.25 18.47
N ALA A 5 -16.19 -8.26 18.45
CA ALA A 5 -16.55 -6.93 18.95
C ALA A 5 -17.53 -6.30 17.93
N ALA A 6 -18.82 -6.28 18.26
CA ALA A 6 -19.83 -5.67 17.41
C ALA A 6 -19.52 -4.17 17.27
N LEU A 7 -19.06 -3.78 16.07
CA LEU A 7 -18.84 -2.38 15.71
C LEU A 7 -20.13 -1.59 15.96
N GLN A 8 -20.05 -0.52 16.75
CA GLN A 8 -21.20 0.36 16.98
C GLN A 8 -21.39 1.29 15.78
N ILE A 9 -22.05 0.78 14.74
CA ILE A 9 -22.28 1.48 13.46
C ILE A 9 -22.86 2.88 13.70
N ASP A 10 -23.87 2.98 14.57
CA ASP A 10 -24.55 4.25 14.88
C ASP A 10 -23.63 5.32 15.48
N THR A 11 -22.50 4.91 16.07
CA THR A 11 -21.51 5.83 16.63
C THR A 11 -20.66 6.47 15.53
N PHE A 12 -20.32 5.74 14.48
CA PHE A 12 -19.42 6.20 13.42
C PHE A 12 -20.15 6.81 12.21
N LEU A 13 -21.35 6.33 11.91
CA LEU A 13 -22.13 6.73 10.74
C LEU A 13 -22.30 8.26 10.59
N PRO A 14 -22.55 9.06 11.67
CA PRO A 14 -22.69 10.51 11.55
C PRO A 14 -21.46 11.24 10.99
N TYR A 15 -20.27 10.63 11.11
CA TYR A 15 -19.01 11.19 10.62
C TYR A 15 -18.69 10.77 9.17
N MET A 16 -19.44 9.81 8.63
CA MET A 16 -19.27 9.29 7.26
C MET A 16 -20.41 9.77 6.35
N ARG A 17 -20.26 10.99 5.81
CA ARG A 17 -21.32 11.64 5.02
C ARG A 17 -21.73 10.87 3.77
N ASP A 18 -20.76 10.26 3.10
CA ASP A 18 -20.98 9.47 1.89
C ASP A 18 -21.72 8.17 2.18
N VAL A 19 -21.34 7.47 3.26
CA VAL A 19 -22.05 6.27 3.73
C VAL A 19 -23.46 6.61 4.19
N SER A 20 -23.65 7.74 4.90
CA SER A 20 -24.98 8.23 5.29
C SER A 20 -25.86 8.54 4.07
N ARG A 21 -25.27 9.10 3.00
CA ARG A 21 -25.99 9.36 1.74
C ARG A 21 -26.36 8.07 1.01
N CYS A 22 -25.48 7.07 1.03
CA CYS A 22 -25.75 5.73 0.50
C CYS A 22 -26.91 5.08 1.28
N GLU A 23 -26.86 5.09 2.62
CA GLU A 23 -27.93 4.58 3.47
C GLU A 23 -29.28 5.23 3.15
N GLN A 24 -29.31 6.56 3.05
CA GLN A 24 -30.55 7.27 2.70
C GLN A 24 -31.08 6.86 1.32
N SER A 25 -30.21 6.71 0.33
CA SER A 25 -30.58 6.31 -1.03
C SER A 25 -31.15 4.87 -1.06
N LEU A 26 -30.57 3.96 -0.28
CA LEU A 26 -31.06 2.58 -0.15
C LEU A 26 -32.42 2.53 0.56
N ARG A 27 -32.61 3.34 1.61
CA ARG A 27 -33.91 3.48 2.28
C ARG A 27 -34.99 4.00 1.34
N GLU A 28 -34.67 5.00 0.52
CA GLU A 28 -35.59 5.53 -0.49
C GLU A 28 -35.98 4.47 -1.52
N LEU A 29 -35.01 3.69 -2.03
CA LEU A 29 -35.27 2.55 -2.93
C LEU A 29 -36.18 1.50 -2.28
N ASN A 30 -35.89 1.12 -1.04
CA ASN A 30 -36.67 0.14 -0.28
C ASN A 30 -38.13 0.60 -0.07
N LEU A 31 -38.34 1.89 0.19
CA LEU A 31 -39.68 2.49 0.26
C LEU A 31 -40.39 2.45 -1.10
N MET A 32 -39.70 2.74 -2.21
CA MET A 32 -40.27 2.63 -3.56
C MET A 32 -40.72 1.19 -3.86
N TRP A 33 -39.87 0.19 -3.59
CA TRP A 33 -40.24 -1.22 -3.73
C TRP A 33 -41.48 -1.61 -2.93
N ARG A 34 -41.61 -1.10 -1.69
CA ARG A 34 -42.78 -1.34 -0.84
C ARG A 34 -44.05 -0.70 -1.42
N MET A 35 -43.95 0.49 -2.00
CA MET A 35 -45.08 1.15 -2.67
C MET A 35 -45.52 0.39 -3.93
N ILE A 36 -44.57 -0.08 -4.74
CA ILE A 36 -44.87 -0.87 -5.95
C ILE A 36 -45.52 -2.21 -5.56
N GLU A 37 -44.99 -2.92 -4.55
CA GLU A 37 -45.58 -4.17 -4.04
C GLU A 37 -47.03 -3.97 -3.57
N ALA A 38 -47.29 -2.90 -2.81
CA ALA A 38 -48.63 -2.57 -2.35
C ALA A 38 -49.58 -2.23 -3.51
N SER A 39 -49.12 -1.43 -4.47
CA SER A 39 -49.88 -1.08 -5.68
C SER A 39 -50.23 -2.31 -6.51
N ALA A 40 -49.27 -3.23 -6.71
CA ALA A 40 -49.50 -4.49 -7.42
C ALA A 40 -50.53 -5.37 -6.73
N LYS A 41 -50.47 -5.50 -5.40
CA LYS A 41 -51.45 -6.24 -4.60
C LYS A 41 -52.86 -5.65 -4.65
N MET A 42 -52.98 -4.31 -4.74
CA MET A 42 -54.27 -3.63 -4.75
C MET A 42 -54.91 -3.57 -6.14
N ASN A 43 -54.10 -3.41 -7.20
CA ASN A 43 -54.60 -3.10 -8.54
C ASN A 43 -54.64 -4.31 -9.49
N CYS A 44 -53.76 -5.32 -9.31
CA CYS A 44 -53.63 -6.47 -10.22
C CYS A 44 -53.36 -7.81 -9.46
N PRO A 45 -54.20 -8.22 -8.49
CA PRO A 45 -53.88 -9.34 -7.59
C PRO A 45 -53.86 -10.72 -8.28
N VAL A 46 -54.57 -10.90 -9.39
CA VAL A 46 -54.65 -12.18 -10.11
C VAL A 46 -53.51 -12.29 -11.12
N GLU A 47 -53.26 -11.22 -11.85
CA GLU A 47 -52.27 -11.13 -12.94
C GLU A 47 -50.85 -11.03 -12.38
N ALA A 48 -50.65 -10.32 -11.26
CA ALA A 48 -49.34 -10.19 -10.62
C ALA A 48 -48.97 -11.40 -9.72
N LYS A 49 -49.81 -12.44 -9.63
CA LYS A 49 -49.61 -13.58 -8.73
C LYS A 49 -48.26 -14.29 -8.95
N ALA A 50 -47.76 -14.32 -10.18
CA ALA A 50 -46.46 -14.89 -10.53
C ALA A 50 -45.26 -13.99 -10.14
N ILE A 51 -45.48 -12.68 -10.04
CA ILE A 51 -44.42 -11.66 -9.83
C ILE A 51 -44.29 -11.29 -8.34
N LEU A 52 -45.40 -11.26 -7.61
CA LEU A 52 -45.47 -10.86 -6.20
C LEU A 52 -44.50 -11.63 -5.27
N PRO A 53 -44.33 -12.96 -5.38
CA PRO A 53 -43.36 -13.69 -4.55
C PRO A 53 -41.92 -13.24 -4.81
N THR A 54 -41.55 -13.06 -6.09
CA THR A 54 -40.21 -12.60 -6.49
C THR A 54 -39.94 -11.16 -6.04
N MET A 55 -40.93 -10.27 -6.13
CA MET A 55 -40.82 -8.92 -5.59
C MET A 55 -40.62 -8.90 -4.07
N ALA A 56 -41.38 -9.73 -3.34
CA ALA A 56 -41.24 -9.83 -1.89
C ALA A 56 -39.87 -10.39 -1.48
N ALA A 57 -39.37 -11.42 -2.19
CA ALA A 57 -38.05 -11.98 -2.00
C ALA A 57 -36.95 -10.94 -2.29
N THR A 58 -37.09 -10.18 -3.37
CA THR A 58 -36.13 -9.13 -3.73
C THR A 58 -36.13 -7.99 -2.71
N ARG A 59 -37.31 -7.53 -2.27
CA ARG A 59 -37.40 -6.52 -1.21
C ARG A 59 -36.74 -6.99 0.08
N ALA A 60 -36.91 -8.25 0.45
CA ALA A 60 -36.22 -8.83 1.60
C ALA A 60 -34.70 -8.84 1.40
N GLY A 61 -34.22 -9.18 0.19
CA GLY A 61 -32.81 -9.08 -0.19
C GLY A 61 -32.26 -7.65 -0.06
N PHE A 62 -32.97 -6.64 -0.58
CA PHE A 62 -32.55 -5.24 -0.46
C PHE A 62 -32.52 -4.74 0.99
N ASN A 63 -33.50 -5.11 1.81
CA ASN A 63 -33.50 -4.74 3.25
C ASN A 63 -32.28 -5.34 3.97
N ARG A 64 -31.95 -6.59 3.68
CA ARG A 64 -30.80 -7.27 4.26
C ARG A 64 -29.49 -6.60 3.80
N LEU A 65 -29.38 -6.27 2.52
CA LEU A 65 -28.22 -5.59 1.98
C LEU A 65 -28.05 -4.18 2.50
N GLU A 66 -29.12 -3.41 2.66
CA GLU A 66 -29.03 -2.08 3.27
C GLU A 66 -28.24 -2.16 4.59
N GLN A 67 -28.60 -3.12 5.43
CA GLN A 67 -27.93 -3.34 6.72
C GLN A 67 -26.50 -3.88 6.56
N GLU A 68 -26.31 -4.92 5.74
CA GLU A 68 -25.00 -5.58 5.55
C GLU A 68 -23.98 -4.68 4.82
N LEU A 69 -24.41 -3.95 3.79
CA LEU A 69 -23.58 -3.02 3.03
C LEU A 69 -23.17 -1.82 3.89
N VAL A 70 -24.12 -1.15 4.55
CA VAL A 70 -23.78 -0.01 5.43
C VAL A 70 -22.85 -0.47 6.55
N SER A 71 -23.14 -1.61 7.18
CA SER A 71 -22.25 -2.21 8.18
C SER A 71 -20.85 -2.49 7.62
N SER A 72 -20.75 -3.02 6.40
CA SER A 72 -19.46 -3.33 5.77
C SER A 72 -18.69 -2.06 5.43
N LEU A 73 -19.35 -1.06 4.84
CA LEU A 73 -18.73 0.23 4.51
C LEU A 73 -18.19 0.94 5.75
N VAL A 74 -18.97 0.97 6.85
CA VAL A 74 -18.53 1.59 8.10
C VAL A 74 -17.34 0.80 8.69
N ARG A 75 -17.40 -0.54 8.67
CA ARG A 75 -16.31 -1.39 9.16
C ARG A 75 -15.03 -1.18 8.39
N GLU A 76 -15.09 -1.22 7.06
CA GLU A 76 -13.93 -1.02 6.18
C GLU A 76 -13.34 0.37 6.38
N LYS A 77 -14.15 1.42 6.43
CA LYS A 77 -13.64 2.78 6.68
C LYS A 77 -12.97 2.92 8.05
N VAL A 78 -13.54 2.35 9.11
CA VAL A 78 -12.91 2.37 10.43
C VAL A 78 -11.61 1.56 10.42
N ALA A 79 -11.61 0.38 9.79
CA ALA A 79 -10.43 -0.46 9.66
C ALA A 79 -9.30 0.27 8.92
N ASN A 80 -9.59 0.92 7.79
CA ASN A 80 -8.62 1.68 7.01
C ASN A 80 -8.00 2.82 7.83
N VAL A 81 -8.79 3.59 8.57
CA VAL A 81 -8.27 4.66 9.43
C VAL A 81 -7.41 4.10 10.57
N LEU A 82 -7.84 3.00 11.20
CA LEU A 82 -7.09 2.33 12.26
C LEU A 82 -5.80 1.67 11.74
N GLU A 83 -5.77 1.23 10.49
CA GLU A 83 -4.57 0.73 9.84
C GLU A 83 -3.63 1.90 9.54
N GLU A 84 -4.11 2.98 8.91
CA GLU A 84 -3.32 4.18 8.58
C GLU A 84 -2.61 4.76 9.82
N ILE A 85 -3.37 5.04 10.89
CA ILE A 85 -2.77 5.58 12.12
C ILE A 85 -1.95 4.52 12.87
N GLY A 86 -2.26 3.23 12.67
CA GLY A 86 -1.55 2.13 13.31
C GLY A 86 -0.15 1.94 12.74
N THR A 87 -0.06 1.90 11.41
CA THR A 87 1.19 1.94 10.64
C THR A 87 2.08 3.09 11.15
N LYS A 88 1.56 4.32 11.18
CA LYS A 88 2.29 5.50 11.69
C LYS A 88 2.74 5.35 13.14
N ALA A 89 1.90 4.80 14.01
CA ALA A 89 2.20 4.62 15.44
C ALA A 89 3.31 3.60 15.68
N GLN A 90 3.28 2.46 14.99
CA GLN A 90 4.32 1.43 15.06
C GLN A 90 5.67 2.00 14.64
N TYR A 91 5.71 2.75 13.54
CA TYR A 91 6.98 3.28 13.05
C TYR A 91 7.60 4.36 13.93
N VAL A 92 6.80 5.18 14.62
CA VAL A 92 7.33 6.14 15.60
C VAL A 92 8.19 5.42 16.64
N ILE A 93 7.69 4.29 17.17
CA ILE A 93 8.42 3.56 18.21
C ILE A 93 9.59 2.77 17.63
N ASP A 94 9.42 2.16 16.45
CA ASP A 94 10.48 1.36 15.82
C ASP A 94 11.67 2.22 15.40
N ILE A 95 11.46 3.39 14.80
CA ILE A 95 12.55 4.33 14.46
C ILE A 95 13.31 4.72 15.73
N VAL A 96 12.59 5.10 16.79
CA VAL A 96 13.21 5.52 18.06
C VAL A 96 14.04 4.39 18.66
N VAL A 97 13.48 3.18 18.80
CA VAL A 97 14.20 2.04 19.37
C VAL A 97 15.45 1.70 18.57
N ARG A 98 15.37 1.76 17.23
CA ARG A 98 16.52 1.51 16.35
C ARG A 98 17.62 2.55 16.53
N ASN A 99 17.26 3.84 16.61
CA ASN A 99 18.23 4.91 16.85
C ASN A 99 18.90 4.79 18.23
N LEU A 100 18.14 4.39 19.24
CA LEU A 100 18.61 4.28 20.62
C LEU A 100 19.53 3.07 20.82
N TYR A 101 19.34 1.99 20.05
CA TYR A 101 20.20 0.82 20.09
C TYR A 101 21.67 1.16 19.86
N GLU A 102 21.99 1.95 18.83
CA GLU A 102 23.37 2.34 18.48
C GLU A 102 24.05 3.09 19.64
N ARG A 103 23.28 3.85 20.43
CA ARG A 103 23.79 4.60 21.59
C ARG A 103 24.33 3.69 22.70
N THR A 104 23.83 2.45 22.77
CA THR A 104 24.31 1.44 23.72
C THR A 104 25.73 0.99 23.40
N ALA A 105 26.09 0.93 22.11
CA ALA A 105 27.43 0.64 21.64
C ALA A 105 28.35 1.86 21.80
N ASP A 106 27.86 3.05 21.45
CA ASP A 106 28.59 4.32 21.54
C ASP A 106 29.16 4.59 22.94
N VAL A 107 28.31 4.52 23.97
CA VAL A 107 28.75 4.72 25.37
C VAL A 107 29.71 3.61 25.81
N GLY A 108 29.52 2.40 25.27
CA GLY A 108 30.41 1.26 25.47
C GLY A 108 31.83 1.54 24.98
N PHE A 109 31.94 2.01 23.75
CA PHE A 109 33.21 2.28 23.10
C PHE A 109 33.91 3.51 23.69
N LEU A 110 33.20 4.64 23.78
CA LEU A 110 33.81 5.89 24.23
C LEU A 110 34.28 5.82 25.69
N ALA A 111 33.62 5.02 26.53
CA ALA A 111 34.07 4.78 27.91
C ALA A 111 35.38 3.98 28.02
N THR A 112 35.86 3.39 26.91
CA THR A 112 37.15 2.70 26.83
C THR A 112 38.24 3.51 26.14
N ASP A 113 37.94 4.73 25.71
CA ASP A 113 38.92 5.63 25.10
C ASP A 113 40.09 5.91 26.05
N ARG A 114 41.30 5.60 25.59
CA ARG A 114 42.51 5.64 26.43
C ARG A 114 42.82 7.03 26.98
N GLU A 115 42.62 8.07 26.18
CA GLU A 115 42.90 9.45 26.60
C GLU A 115 41.88 9.91 27.64
N LEU A 116 40.60 9.59 27.43
CA LEU A 116 39.55 9.90 28.41
C LEU A 116 39.76 9.13 29.71
N CYS A 117 40.05 7.83 29.65
CA CYS A 117 40.33 6.99 30.82
C CYS A 117 41.56 7.48 31.61
N SER A 118 42.62 7.90 30.90
CA SER A 118 43.84 8.43 31.54
C SER A 118 43.58 9.74 32.28
N PHE A 119 42.77 10.63 31.70
CA PHE A 119 42.35 11.87 32.34
C PHE A 119 41.49 11.63 33.60
N VAL A 120 40.47 10.77 33.50
CA VAL A 120 39.60 10.45 34.65
C VAL A 120 40.37 9.74 35.77
N ALA A 121 41.39 8.95 35.42
CA ALA A 121 42.30 8.34 36.37
C ALA A 121 43.29 9.33 37.04
N GLY A 122 43.36 10.59 36.59
CA GLY A 122 44.28 11.59 37.09
C GLY A 122 45.73 11.38 36.63
N LEU A 123 45.96 10.68 35.51
CA LEU A 123 47.31 10.48 34.94
C LEU A 123 47.83 11.73 34.21
N HIS A 124 46.92 12.60 33.77
CA HIS A 124 47.20 13.95 33.26
C HIS A 124 46.00 14.88 33.51
N GLU A 125 46.23 16.20 33.45
CA GLU A 125 45.24 17.22 33.86
C GLU A 125 44.81 18.15 32.71
N ASP A 126 45.04 17.78 31.44
CA ASP A 126 44.72 18.65 30.29
C ASP A 126 43.22 18.62 29.94
N ARG A 127 42.45 19.41 30.69
CA ARG A 127 41.00 19.53 30.52
C ARG A 127 40.60 20.06 29.14
N ASP A 128 41.38 20.96 28.56
CA ASP A 128 41.05 21.59 27.28
C ASP A 128 41.26 20.62 26.12
N MET A 129 42.33 19.82 26.15
CA MET A 129 42.53 18.72 25.21
C MET A 129 41.38 17.70 25.27
N ILE A 130 40.98 17.30 26.48
CA ILE A 130 39.90 16.32 26.66
C ILE A 130 38.56 16.88 26.19
N ARG A 131 38.26 18.14 26.50
CA ARG A 131 37.06 18.81 25.97
C ARG A 131 37.07 18.85 24.44
N ALA A 132 38.21 19.16 23.83
CA ALA A 132 38.35 19.14 22.37
C ALA A 132 38.10 17.73 21.79
N ARG A 133 38.60 16.68 22.45
CA ARG A 133 38.35 15.27 22.06
C ARG A 133 36.87 14.91 22.13
N LEU A 134 36.18 15.26 23.21
CA LEU A 134 34.74 15.03 23.34
C LEU A 134 33.92 15.82 22.30
N ARG A 135 34.31 17.08 22.02
CA ARG A 135 33.69 17.88 20.95
C ARG A 135 33.92 17.28 19.56
N ALA A 136 35.09 16.68 19.31
CA ALA A 136 35.40 16.00 18.05
C ALA A 136 34.58 14.70 17.86
N TYR A 137 34.20 14.03 18.95
CA TYR A 137 33.24 12.94 18.91
C TYR A 137 31.83 13.47 18.58
N ARG A 138 31.34 14.45 19.35
CA ARG A 138 30.02 15.06 19.15
C ARG A 138 29.83 15.70 17.77
N SER A 139 30.91 16.18 17.14
CA SER A 139 30.82 16.76 15.80
C SER A 139 30.56 15.72 14.71
N LYS A 140 30.83 14.45 14.98
CA LYS A 140 30.55 13.31 14.09
C LYS A 140 29.16 12.77 14.44
N TYR A 141 28.95 12.43 15.70
CA TYR A 141 27.67 11.97 16.23
C TYR A 141 26.84 13.15 16.74
N THR A 142 26.22 13.91 15.83
CA THR A 142 25.45 15.12 16.18
C THR A 142 24.13 14.83 16.91
N VAL A 143 23.80 13.55 17.07
CA VAL A 143 22.73 13.03 17.93
C VAL A 143 22.90 13.39 19.42
N TYR A 144 24.12 13.72 19.85
CA TYR A 144 24.42 14.11 21.23
C TYR A 144 24.47 15.63 21.41
N ASP A 145 23.84 16.13 22.47
CA ASP A 145 23.88 17.55 22.85
C ASP A 145 24.75 17.83 24.07
N GLU A 146 25.11 16.82 24.86
CA GLU A 146 26.03 16.93 26.00
C GLU A 146 26.79 15.62 26.24
N ILE A 147 28.05 15.74 26.67
CA ILE A 147 28.94 14.63 27.02
C ILE A 147 29.77 15.04 28.23
N MET A 148 29.72 14.24 29.28
CA MET A 148 30.34 14.54 30.57
C MET A 148 31.20 13.39 31.07
N LEU A 149 32.32 13.71 31.71
CA LEU A 149 33.10 12.78 32.52
C LEU A 149 32.94 13.15 33.99
N ILE A 150 32.62 12.17 34.82
CA ILE A 150 32.31 12.35 36.23
C ILE A 150 33.17 11.39 37.05
N ASP A 151 33.75 11.85 38.15
CA ASP A 151 34.52 10.98 39.04
C ASP A 151 33.61 10.09 39.92
N VAL A 152 34.21 9.18 40.68
CA VAL A 152 33.48 8.29 41.60
C VAL A 152 32.76 9.00 42.75
N ALA A 153 33.10 10.27 43.02
CA ALA A 153 32.47 11.09 44.06
C ALA A 153 31.31 11.94 43.51
N GLY A 154 31.13 11.98 42.19
CA GLY A 154 30.08 12.74 41.52
C GLY A 154 30.51 14.13 41.07
N ASN A 155 31.80 14.47 41.10
CA ASN A 155 32.28 15.76 40.58
C ASN A 155 32.37 15.70 39.05
N VAL A 156 31.87 16.72 38.36
CA VAL A 156 32.01 16.82 36.89
C VAL A 156 33.43 17.28 36.55
N LEU A 157 34.22 16.37 35.99
CA LEU A 157 35.61 16.64 35.60
C LEU A 157 35.65 17.50 34.34
N VAL A 158 34.85 17.15 33.33
CA VAL A 158 34.75 17.88 32.06
C VAL A 158 33.37 17.67 31.43
N GLN A 159 32.90 18.69 30.73
CA GLN A 159 31.69 18.68 29.92
C GLN A 159 31.95 19.45 28.62
N ILE A 160 31.15 19.19 27.57
CA ILE A 160 31.36 19.83 26.26
C ILE A 160 30.69 21.20 26.15
N ASP A 161 29.56 21.41 26.81
CA ASP A 161 28.90 22.73 26.86
C ASP A 161 29.50 23.57 27.98
N GLU A 162 30.17 24.67 27.66
CA GLU A 162 30.71 25.58 28.67
C GLU A 162 29.70 26.68 29.08
N ALA A 163 28.57 26.80 28.38
CA ALA A 163 27.55 27.80 28.66
C ALA A 163 26.69 27.45 29.89
N THR A 164 26.59 26.16 30.23
CA THR A 164 25.82 25.65 31.37
C THR A 164 26.71 24.83 32.33
N PRO A 165 27.66 25.46 33.04
CA PRO A 165 28.66 24.75 33.86
C PRO A 165 28.01 23.96 35.00
N LEU A 166 28.41 22.69 35.14
CA LEU A 166 28.04 21.81 36.24
C LEU A 166 29.25 21.55 37.14
N GLU A 167 29.03 21.54 38.45
CA GLU A 167 30.08 21.24 39.43
C GLU A 167 30.08 19.74 39.81
N GLY A 168 28.91 19.12 39.87
CA GLY A 168 28.74 17.73 40.27
C GLY A 168 27.30 17.25 40.13
N THR A 169 27.07 15.98 40.44
CA THR A 169 25.76 15.33 40.42
C THR A 169 25.49 14.58 41.71
N THR A 170 24.23 14.57 42.10
CA THR A 170 23.66 13.77 43.17
C THR A 170 22.63 12.75 42.65
N ASP A 171 22.49 12.66 41.33
CA ASP A 171 21.55 11.77 40.66
C ASP A 171 21.85 10.30 41.01
N PRO A 172 20.83 9.47 41.33
CA PRO A 172 21.02 8.04 41.57
C PRO A 172 21.77 7.30 40.46
N LEU A 173 21.75 7.84 39.23
CA LEU A 173 22.46 7.34 38.05
C LEU A 173 23.92 7.03 38.37
N LEU A 174 24.62 7.91 39.09
CA LEU A 174 26.03 7.69 39.44
C LEU A 174 26.24 6.35 40.14
N LYS A 175 25.43 6.07 41.16
CA LYS A 175 25.53 4.83 41.94
C LYS A 175 25.09 3.61 41.13
N GLU A 176 24.03 3.76 40.32
CA GLU A 176 23.53 2.72 39.43
C GLU A 176 24.61 2.30 38.41
N THR A 177 25.27 3.28 37.79
CA THR A 177 26.32 3.07 36.78
C THR A 177 27.59 2.48 37.37
N LEU A 178 28.03 2.95 38.54
CA LEU A 178 29.20 2.37 39.22
C LEU A 178 28.96 0.91 39.65
N ALA A 179 27.72 0.53 39.93
CA ALA A 179 27.34 -0.83 40.30
C ALA A 179 27.10 -1.76 39.11
N SER A 180 26.93 -1.21 37.90
CA SER A 180 26.65 -1.98 36.68
C SER A 180 27.95 -2.47 36.01
N ASP A 181 27.89 -3.67 35.43
CA ASP A 181 28.94 -4.19 34.52
C ASP A 181 28.71 -3.79 33.06
N SER A 182 27.55 -3.20 32.76
CA SER A 182 27.14 -2.74 31.42
C SER A 182 26.82 -1.23 31.44
N TYR A 183 26.30 -0.71 30.33
CA TYR A 183 25.71 0.63 30.29
C TYR A 183 24.46 0.72 31.20
N VAL A 184 24.14 1.93 31.62
CA VAL A 184 22.88 2.29 32.29
C VAL A 184 22.20 3.35 31.45
N GLU A 185 20.92 3.12 31.15
CA GLU A 185 20.05 4.03 30.42
C GLU A 185 19.02 4.63 31.38
N THR A 186 18.85 5.96 31.35
CA THR A 186 17.83 6.65 32.15
C THR A 186 17.14 7.75 31.35
N PHE A 187 15.83 7.87 31.53
CA PHE A 187 15.04 8.98 31.03
C PHE A 187 14.26 9.60 32.20
N ARG A 188 14.79 10.70 32.75
CA ARG A 188 14.17 11.43 33.89
C ARG A 188 14.71 12.85 34.01
N ALA A 189 14.06 13.66 34.86
CA ALA A 189 14.65 14.91 35.33
C ALA A 189 15.95 14.62 36.09
N THR A 190 17.01 15.34 35.78
CA THR A 190 18.35 15.11 36.35
C THR A 190 19.10 16.42 36.54
N ASP A 191 19.93 16.51 37.58
CA ASP A 191 20.79 17.67 37.84
C ASP A 191 21.94 17.80 36.83
N LEU A 192 22.19 16.75 36.03
CA LEU A 192 23.10 16.76 34.89
C LEU A 192 22.57 17.57 33.70
N ARG A 193 21.25 17.83 33.63
CA ARG A 193 20.60 18.63 32.57
C ARG A 193 19.51 19.51 33.17
N PRO A 194 19.87 20.51 34.02
CA PRO A 194 18.90 21.28 34.80
C PRO A 194 17.96 22.15 33.95
N GLY A 195 18.33 22.43 32.70
CA GLY A 195 17.50 23.16 31.72
C GLY A 195 16.47 22.30 30.99
N LYS A 196 16.49 20.97 31.16
CA LYS A 196 15.56 20.04 30.51
C LYS A 196 14.54 19.50 31.50
N HIS A 197 13.32 19.24 31.01
CA HIS A 197 12.29 18.58 31.81
C HIS A 197 12.70 17.15 32.16
N GLU A 198 13.13 16.40 31.15
CA GLU A 198 13.70 15.06 31.26
C GLU A 198 14.89 14.96 30.30
N ALA A 199 15.87 14.13 30.63
CA ALA A 199 17.01 13.87 29.77
C ALA A 199 17.19 12.36 29.59
N LEU A 200 17.44 11.94 28.35
CA LEU A 200 17.88 10.58 28.03
C LEU A 200 19.40 10.51 28.16
N VAL A 201 19.87 9.81 29.19
CA VAL A 201 21.29 9.70 29.51
C VAL A 201 21.72 8.24 29.46
N TYR A 202 22.70 7.96 28.60
CA TYR A 202 23.45 6.71 28.61
C TYR A 202 24.72 6.92 29.41
N SER A 203 25.02 6.01 30.32
CA SER A 203 26.24 6.11 31.11
C SER A 203 26.93 4.78 31.29
N ARG A 204 28.25 4.82 31.45
CA ARG A 204 29.06 3.62 31.67
C ARG A 204 30.27 3.94 32.54
N ARG A 205 30.64 2.98 33.40
CA ARG A 205 31.85 3.08 34.21
C ARG A 205 33.11 3.10 33.35
N MET A 206 34.07 3.90 33.77
CA MET A 206 35.39 4.02 33.15
C MET A 206 36.44 3.35 34.04
N HIS A 207 37.41 2.72 33.40
CA HIS A 207 38.46 1.94 34.07
C HIS A 207 39.83 2.59 33.90
N HIS A 208 40.63 2.54 34.95
CA HIS A 208 42.02 2.94 34.89
C HIS A 208 42.76 2.10 33.83
N PRO A 209 43.49 2.72 32.89
CA PRO A 209 44.07 1.99 31.75
C PRO A 209 45.11 0.94 32.16
N GLU A 210 45.83 1.16 33.27
CA GLU A 210 46.84 0.21 33.77
C GLU A 210 46.33 -0.76 34.85
N THR A 211 45.56 -0.29 35.85
CA THR A 211 45.15 -1.10 37.01
C THR A 211 43.78 -1.77 36.84
N GLY A 212 42.97 -1.33 35.88
CA GLY A 212 41.59 -1.78 35.68
C GLY A 212 40.60 -1.32 36.76
N ALA A 213 41.04 -0.54 37.76
CA ALA A 213 40.17 -0.02 38.80
C ALA A 213 39.12 0.95 38.22
N VAL A 214 37.91 0.99 38.79
CA VAL A 214 36.89 1.96 38.38
C VAL A 214 37.31 3.36 38.85
N VAL A 215 37.39 4.30 37.91
CA VAL A 215 37.90 5.67 38.16
C VAL A 215 36.83 6.76 38.01
N GLY A 216 35.70 6.44 37.37
CA GLY A 216 34.60 7.38 37.15
C GLY A 216 33.56 6.82 36.20
N ILE A 217 32.73 7.68 35.64
CA ILE A 217 31.73 7.35 34.63
C ILE A 217 31.77 8.34 33.46
N LEU A 218 31.43 7.84 32.27
CA LEU A 218 31.08 8.63 31.09
C LEU A 218 29.56 8.76 31.03
N CYS A 219 29.05 9.95 30.73
CA CYS A 219 27.64 10.21 30.44
C CYS A 219 27.49 10.82 29.04
N LEU A 220 26.65 10.21 28.21
CA LEU A 220 26.20 10.72 26.91
C LEU A 220 24.74 11.14 27.02
N CYS A 221 24.45 12.41 26.74
CA CYS A 221 23.09 12.92 26.68
C CYS A 221 22.60 12.97 25.24
N PHE A 222 21.55 12.19 24.97
CA PHE A 222 20.92 12.15 23.66
C PHE A 222 20.03 13.39 23.45
N HIS A 223 20.10 14.00 22.27
CA HIS A 223 19.25 15.13 21.91
C HIS A 223 17.84 14.69 21.52
N PHE A 224 17.15 14.10 22.48
CA PHE A 224 15.84 13.47 22.32
C PHE A 224 14.80 14.37 21.65
N GLU A 225 14.72 15.64 22.05
CA GLU A 225 13.74 16.58 21.52
C GLU A 225 13.95 16.89 20.03
N GLU A 226 15.20 17.08 19.60
CA GLU A 226 15.55 17.30 18.20
C GLU A 226 15.27 16.07 17.36
N GLU A 227 15.58 14.88 17.89
CA GLU A 227 15.32 13.62 17.22
C GLU A 227 13.83 13.40 16.98
N MET A 228 13.01 13.54 18.03
CA MET A 228 11.56 13.40 17.91
C MET A 228 10.96 14.44 16.98
N ALA A 229 11.46 15.69 17.01
CA ALA A 229 11.04 16.72 16.08
C ALA A 229 11.36 16.38 14.61
N GLY A 230 12.50 15.73 14.36
CA GLY A 230 12.88 15.19 13.05
C GLY A 230 11.90 14.11 12.57
N ILE A 231 11.69 13.08 13.40
CA ILE A 231 10.77 11.96 13.10
C ILE A 231 9.36 12.49 12.79
N PHE A 232 8.82 13.36 13.65
CA PHE A 232 7.48 13.92 13.44
C PHE A 232 7.39 14.83 12.22
N ARG A 233 8.44 15.58 11.88
CA ARG A 233 8.41 16.43 10.67
C ARG A 233 8.35 15.60 9.39
N SER A 234 9.08 14.49 9.36
CA SER A 234 9.17 13.60 8.20
C SER A 234 7.90 12.78 7.99
N HIS A 235 7.23 12.34 9.06
CA HIS A 235 6.16 11.34 8.96
C HIS A 235 4.76 11.81 9.38
N ARG A 236 4.62 13.06 9.85
CA ARG A 236 3.30 13.61 10.19
C ARG A 236 2.38 13.70 8.97
N ASP A 237 1.09 13.62 9.22
CA ASP A 237 0.08 13.95 8.21
C ASP A 237 0.31 15.38 7.69
N PRO A 238 0.56 15.58 6.38
CA PRO A 238 0.69 16.91 5.79
C PRO A 238 -0.53 17.80 6.04
N ALA A 239 -1.72 17.21 6.10
CA ALA A 239 -2.97 17.89 6.43
C ALA A 239 -3.17 18.08 7.93
N GLN A 240 -2.28 17.56 8.78
CA GLN A 240 -2.29 17.68 10.24
C GLN A 240 -3.61 17.21 10.87
N ARG A 241 -4.24 16.16 10.31
CA ARG A 241 -5.50 15.62 10.82
C ARG A 241 -5.31 14.76 12.07
N SER A 242 -4.11 14.24 12.29
CA SER A 242 -3.75 13.39 13.43
C SER A 242 -2.53 13.93 14.16
N ASN A 243 -2.37 13.53 15.43
CA ASN A 243 -1.21 13.83 16.24
C ASN A 243 -0.44 12.55 16.56
N MET A 244 0.89 12.58 16.35
CA MET A 244 1.80 11.49 16.64
C MET A 244 2.44 11.73 18.01
N LEU A 245 2.49 10.70 18.83
CA LEU A 245 2.92 10.75 20.21
C LEU A 245 3.90 9.61 20.49
N LEU A 246 4.82 9.88 21.42
CA LEU A 246 5.60 8.85 22.10
C LEU A 246 5.21 8.89 23.58
N LEU A 247 4.94 7.72 24.16
CA LEU A 247 4.47 7.56 25.54
C LEU A 247 5.48 6.78 26.38
N ASP A 248 5.47 7.02 27.69
CA ASP A 248 6.14 6.15 28.68
C ASP A 248 5.26 4.97 29.13
N GLY A 249 5.81 4.10 29.98
CA GLY A 249 5.09 2.94 30.54
C GLY A 249 3.90 3.28 31.45
N SER A 250 3.68 4.56 31.76
CA SER A 250 2.51 5.06 32.48
C SER A 250 1.49 5.74 31.57
N ASN A 251 1.63 5.57 30.24
CA ASN A 251 0.84 6.23 29.20
C ASN A 251 0.91 7.76 29.26
N ARG A 252 2.00 8.33 29.79
CA ARG A 252 2.25 9.77 29.73
C ARG A 252 2.96 10.11 28.43
N VAL A 253 2.52 11.19 27.80
CA VAL A 253 3.15 11.74 26.60
C VAL A 253 4.54 12.26 26.95
N ILE A 254 5.59 11.67 26.38
CA ILE A 254 6.98 12.12 26.51
C ILE A 254 7.45 12.90 25.28
N ALA A 255 6.82 12.69 24.12
CA ALA A 255 6.98 13.55 22.95
C ALA A 255 5.67 13.65 22.16
N SER A 256 5.43 14.82 21.54
CA SER A 256 4.21 15.12 20.78
C SER A 256 4.55 15.90 19.52
N ALA A 257 3.98 15.52 18.38
CA ALA A 257 4.15 16.23 17.12
C ALA A 257 3.50 17.62 17.14
N ASP A 258 2.44 17.79 17.94
CA ASP A 258 1.83 19.08 18.26
C ASP A 258 1.56 19.19 19.77
N PRO A 259 2.49 19.79 20.55
CA PRO A 259 2.33 19.99 21.99
C PRO A 259 1.21 20.97 22.38
N LEU A 260 0.74 21.82 21.46
CA LEU A 260 -0.41 22.70 21.73
C LEU A 260 -1.72 21.92 21.69
N TRP A 261 -1.78 20.88 20.86
CA TRP A 261 -2.92 19.99 20.78
C TRP A 261 -2.91 18.93 21.90
N ILE A 262 -1.81 18.19 22.06
CA ILE A 262 -1.63 17.20 23.12
C ILE A 262 -0.31 17.49 23.84
N PRO A 263 -0.34 18.10 25.04
CA PRO A 263 0.86 18.51 25.75
C PRO A 263 1.68 17.33 26.31
N VAL A 264 3.00 17.49 26.31
CA VAL A 264 3.94 16.60 27.01
C VAL A 264 3.63 16.58 28.51
N GLY A 265 3.76 15.41 29.15
CA GLY A 265 3.48 15.14 30.56
C GLY A 265 2.03 14.74 30.87
N THR A 266 1.12 14.84 29.90
CA THR A 266 -0.28 14.45 30.05
C THR A 266 -0.46 12.94 29.87
N THR A 267 -1.43 12.34 30.57
CA THR A 267 -1.79 10.94 30.37
C THR A 267 -2.92 10.84 29.34
N VAL A 268 -2.75 9.96 28.36
CA VAL A 268 -3.69 9.76 27.25
C VAL A 268 -4.28 8.35 27.26
N PRO A 269 -5.50 8.15 26.71
CA PRO A 269 -6.07 6.82 26.56
C PRO A 269 -5.31 6.03 25.48
N VAL A 270 -5.07 4.74 25.72
CA VAL A 270 -4.36 3.84 24.79
C VAL A 270 -5.30 2.82 24.13
N ASN A 271 -4.90 2.34 22.96
CA ASN A 271 -5.62 1.31 22.20
C ASN A 271 -4.65 0.36 21.50
N CYS A 272 -4.16 -0.65 22.24
CA CYS A 272 -3.22 -1.64 21.74
C CYS A 272 -3.89 -2.74 20.90
N ASP A 273 -5.13 -3.10 21.26
CA ASP A 273 -5.86 -4.23 20.64
C ASP A 273 -6.44 -3.91 19.25
N ALA A 274 -6.22 -2.70 18.74
CA ALA A 274 -6.83 -2.19 17.52
C ALA A 274 -8.37 -2.20 17.55
N ASP A 275 -8.96 -2.09 18.75
CA ASP A 275 -10.40 -2.13 18.89
C ASP A 275 -11.04 -0.92 18.20
N PRO A 276 -12.13 -1.12 17.43
CA PRO A 276 -12.82 -0.04 16.74
C PRO A 276 -13.74 0.72 17.71
N ARG A 277 -13.13 1.41 18.67
CA ARG A 277 -13.79 2.19 19.71
C ARG A 277 -13.26 3.62 19.74
N LEU A 278 -14.14 4.55 20.09
CA LEU A 278 -13.76 5.93 20.36
C LEU A 278 -13.16 6.06 21.75
N VAL A 279 -12.09 6.84 21.86
CA VAL A 279 -11.47 7.23 23.13
C VAL A 279 -11.62 8.73 23.33
N VAL A 280 -11.84 9.16 24.58
CA VAL A 280 -12.06 10.57 24.90
C VAL A 280 -10.80 11.18 25.50
N TYR A 281 -10.36 12.30 24.96
CA TYR A 281 -9.29 13.12 25.52
C TYR A 281 -9.60 14.61 25.33
N GLY A 282 -9.39 15.42 26.37
CA GLY A 282 -9.65 16.87 26.30
C GLY A 282 -11.10 17.24 25.88
N GLY A 283 -12.08 16.38 26.17
CA GLY A 283 -13.48 16.58 25.78
C GLY A 283 -13.81 16.32 24.31
N ARG A 284 -12.89 15.71 23.54
CA ARG A 284 -13.09 15.28 22.14
C ARG A 284 -12.93 13.78 22.00
N GLU A 285 -13.57 13.22 20.98
CA GLU A 285 -13.50 11.79 20.63
C GLU A 285 -12.44 11.54 19.56
N TYR A 286 -11.67 10.47 19.75
CA TYR A 286 -10.57 10.09 18.88
C TYR A 286 -10.66 8.60 18.52
N LEU A 287 -10.16 8.28 17.33
CA LEU A 287 -9.59 6.97 17.06
C LEU A 287 -8.11 7.02 17.44
N ALA A 288 -7.63 5.96 18.09
CA ALA A 288 -6.25 5.86 18.51
C ALA A 288 -5.70 4.47 18.21
N ARG A 289 -4.40 4.40 17.93
CA ARG A 289 -3.62 3.15 17.91
C ARG A 289 -2.34 3.34 18.69
N THR A 290 -2.00 2.33 19.48
CA THR A 290 -0.83 2.32 20.35
C THR A 290 -0.02 1.05 20.10
N PHE A 291 1.29 1.17 19.94
CA PHE A 291 2.21 0.07 19.70
C PHE A 291 3.40 0.14 20.65
N SER A 292 3.87 -1.02 21.08
CA SER A 292 5.21 -1.17 21.67
C SER A 292 6.16 -1.62 20.56
N ALA A 293 7.45 -1.33 20.67
CA ALA A 293 8.43 -1.85 19.72
C ALA A 293 8.53 -3.38 19.79
N ASP A 294 8.75 -4.00 18.64
CA ASP A 294 9.12 -5.43 18.54
C ASP A 294 10.58 -5.68 18.95
N GLY A 295 11.34 -4.60 19.13
CA GLY A 295 12.76 -4.60 19.47
C GLY A 295 13.66 -4.66 18.24
N TYR A 296 14.91 -4.25 18.41
CA TYR A 296 15.94 -4.28 17.36
C TYR A 296 17.21 -4.94 17.90
N GLN A 297 17.65 -6.03 17.26
CA GLN A 297 18.83 -6.81 17.67
C GLN A 297 18.85 -7.19 19.16
N GLY A 298 17.67 -7.46 19.75
CA GLY A 298 17.50 -7.83 21.16
C GLY A 298 17.32 -6.65 22.12
N TYR A 299 17.38 -5.42 21.64
CA TYR A 299 17.09 -4.21 22.41
C TYR A 299 15.64 -3.75 22.23
N MET A 300 14.91 -3.58 23.34
CA MET A 300 13.47 -3.27 23.34
C MET A 300 13.16 -1.77 23.44
N GLY A 301 14.16 -0.91 23.59
CA GLY A 301 13.96 0.48 24.00
C GLY A 301 13.80 0.64 25.52
N PRO A 302 13.69 1.89 25.99
CA PRO A 302 13.41 2.16 27.39
C PRO A 302 12.08 1.51 27.84
N PRO A 303 12.00 1.00 29.08
CA PRO A 303 10.89 0.18 29.52
C PRO A 303 9.51 0.84 29.36
N GLY A 304 8.63 0.17 28.62
CA GLY A 304 7.23 0.57 28.45
C GLY A 304 7.02 1.73 27.47
N TRP A 305 8.04 2.15 26.71
CA TRP A 305 7.86 3.16 25.68
C TRP A 305 6.95 2.67 24.56
N GLN A 306 6.06 3.56 24.11
CA GLN A 306 5.03 3.24 23.13
C GLN A 306 4.85 4.35 22.10
N GLY A 307 4.68 3.98 20.84
CA GLY A 307 4.25 4.88 19.78
C GLY A 307 2.74 4.95 19.74
N GLN A 308 2.18 6.15 19.61
CA GLN A 308 0.73 6.34 19.49
C GLN A 308 0.40 7.39 18.43
N VAL A 309 -0.69 7.16 17.70
CA VAL A 309 -1.30 8.19 16.85
C VAL A 309 -2.77 8.33 17.23
N MET A 310 -3.21 9.58 17.36
CA MET A 310 -4.58 9.94 17.67
C MET A 310 -5.16 10.83 16.56
N ILE A 311 -6.32 10.47 16.04
CA ILE A 311 -7.07 11.25 15.04
C ILE A 311 -8.48 11.56 15.57
N PRO A 312 -8.94 12.82 15.56
CA PRO A 312 -10.32 13.14 15.89
C PRO A 312 -11.27 12.40 14.97
N VAL A 313 -12.34 11.85 15.51
CA VAL A 313 -13.31 11.11 14.72
C VAL A 313 -13.92 11.96 13.60
N GLU A 314 -14.07 13.28 13.82
CA GLU A 314 -14.59 14.21 12.83
C GLU A 314 -13.67 14.38 11.62
N LEU A 315 -12.37 14.12 11.79
CA LEU A 315 -11.37 14.24 10.73
C LEU A 315 -10.98 12.89 10.13
N GLY A 316 -11.13 11.80 10.89
CA GLY A 316 -10.73 10.45 10.50
C GLY A 316 -11.30 9.98 9.15
N PHE A 317 -12.54 10.38 8.84
CA PHE A 317 -13.21 9.98 7.60
C PHE A 317 -13.25 11.08 6.53
N THR A 318 -12.58 12.22 6.77
CA THR A 318 -12.52 13.35 5.84
C THR A 318 -11.19 13.38 5.09
N GLY A 319 -11.22 13.70 3.79
CA GLY A 319 -10.01 13.92 2.98
C GLY A 319 -9.55 12.76 2.09
N LEU A 320 -10.28 11.64 2.04
CA LEU A 320 -9.95 10.47 1.20
C LEU A 320 -10.55 10.50 -0.21
N ALA A 321 -11.12 11.62 -0.66
CA ALA A 321 -11.69 11.75 -2.00
C ALA A 321 -10.58 11.94 -3.05
N THR A 322 -9.74 10.93 -3.23
CA THR A 322 -8.84 10.84 -4.39
C THR A 322 -9.62 10.37 -5.60
N THR A 323 -9.41 11.00 -6.74
CA THR A 323 -9.95 10.56 -8.05
C THR A 323 -9.10 9.47 -8.68
N ALA A 324 -8.61 8.51 -7.87
CA ALA A 324 -7.59 7.54 -8.29
C ALA A 324 -8.07 6.69 -9.47
N LEU A 325 -9.34 6.29 -9.46
CA LEU A 325 -9.95 5.55 -10.57
C LEU A 325 -10.18 6.42 -11.81
N LYS A 326 -10.43 7.73 -11.65
CA LYS A 326 -10.70 8.64 -12.79
C LYS A 326 -9.43 9.03 -13.54
N SER A 327 -8.26 8.89 -12.93
CA SER A 327 -6.97 9.13 -13.59
C SER A 327 -6.45 7.92 -14.38
N LEU A 328 -7.09 6.76 -14.26
CA LEU A 328 -6.70 5.54 -14.98
C LEU A 328 -7.38 5.47 -16.34
N ASP A 329 -6.76 4.70 -17.24
CA ASP A 329 -7.44 4.22 -18.42
C ASP A 329 -8.65 3.38 -18.04
N VAL A 330 -9.72 3.51 -18.82
CA VAL A 330 -11.02 2.86 -18.55
C VAL A 330 -10.84 1.34 -18.39
N ASP A 331 -10.02 0.72 -19.23
CA ASP A 331 -9.76 -0.73 -19.20
C ASP A 331 -9.09 -1.18 -17.89
N VAL A 332 -8.18 -0.36 -17.34
CA VAL A 332 -7.49 -0.65 -16.06
C VAL A 332 -8.44 -0.46 -14.89
N ALA A 333 -9.24 0.61 -14.91
CA ALA A 333 -10.24 0.87 -13.87
C ALA A 333 -11.30 -0.25 -13.81
N ASP A 334 -11.79 -0.68 -14.97
CA ASP A 334 -12.79 -1.75 -15.06
C ASP A 334 -12.20 -3.12 -14.70
N GLY A 335 -10.96 -3.40 -15.13
CA GLY A 335 -10.22 -4.60 -14.75
C GLY A 335 -10.01 -4.71 -13.24
N LEU A 336 -9.63 -3.60 -12.60
CA LEU A 336 -9.54 -3.49 -11.14
C LEU A 336 -10.91 -3.71 -10.46
N LEU A 337 -11.96 -3.04 -10.93
CA LEU A 337 -13.32 -3.21 -10.40
C LEU A 337 -13.85 -4.64 -10.58
N SER A 338 -13.35 -5.39 -11.56
CA SER A 338 -13.70 -6.81 -11.72
C SER A 338 -13.25 -7.68 -10.54
N HIS A 339 -12.21 -7.24 -9.81
CA HIS A 339 -11.76 -7.90 -8.58
C HIS A 339 -12.57 -7.47 -7.35
N ALA A 340 -13.41 -6.42 -7.42
CA ALA A 340 -14.28 -6.04 -6.32
C ALA A 340 -15.27 -7.15 -5.89
N GLN A 341 -15.52 -8.13 -6.77
CA GLN A 341 -16.36 -9.30 -6.50
C GLN A 341 -15.84 -10.18 -5.36
N SER A 342 -14.52 -10.25 -5.14
CA SER A 342 -13.94 -11.01 -4.03
C SER A 342 -14.05 -10.25 -2.69
N PHE A 343 -14.24 -8.93 -2.74
CA PHE A 343 -14.17 -8.04 -1.58
C PHE A 343 -15.51 -7.93 -0.82
N CYS A 344 -16.66 -7.99 -1.52
CA CYS A 344 -17.98 -7.93 -0.88
C CYS A 344 -19.00 -8.91 -1.49
N PRO A 345 -19.03 -10.18 -1.05
CA PRO A 345 -19.98 -11.18 -1.52
C PRO A 345 -21.47 -10.76 -1.46
N PRO A 346 -21.96 -10.05 -0.41
CA PRO A 346 -23.36 -9.60 -0.34
C PRO A 346 -23.77 -8.67 -1.48
N LEU A 347 -22.86 -7.83 -1.98
CA LEU A 347 -23.11 -6.94 -3.11
C LEU A 347 -23.31 -7.72 -4.41
N PHE A 348 -22.50 -8.75 -4.64
CA PHE A 348 -22.58 -9.58 -5.84
C PHE A 348 -23.88 -10.39 -5.91
N GLU A 349 -24.36 -10.93 -4.78
CA GLU A 349 -25.64 -11.64 -4.71
C GLU A 349 -26.82 -10.79 -5.23
N ILE A 350 -26.72 -9.46 -5.12
CA ILE A 350 -27.80 -8.55 -5.50
C ILE A 350 -27.71 -8.06 -6.93
N MET A 351 -26.52 -7.96 -7.50
CA MET A 351 -26.41 -7.84 -8.97
C MET A 351 -27.12 -9.03 -9.63
N SER A 352 -26.90 -10.25 -9.12
CA SER A 352 -27.60 -11.45 -9.61
C SER A 352 -29.12 -11.46 -9.31
N ALA A 353 -29.54 -10.93 -8.16
CA ALA A 353 -30.96 -10.76 -7.85
C ALA A 353 -31.63 -9.73 -8.79
N ALA A 354 -30.96 -8.63 -9.11
CA ALA A 354 -31.45 -7.61 -10.04
C ALA A 354 -31.61 -8.16 -11.47
N GLU A 355 -30.67 -8.99 -11.94
CA GLU A 355 -30.80 -9.73 -13.21
C GLU A 355 -32.03 -10.64 -13.19
N THR A 356 -32.29 -11.33 -12.08
CA THR A 356 -33.46 -12.19 -11.91
C THR A 356 -34.76 -11.40 -11.97
N ILE A 357 -34.84 -10.21 -11.34
CA ILE A 357 -36.00 -9.32 -11.48
C ILE A 357 -36.16 -8.90 -12.93
N ARG A 358 -35.07 -8.46 -13.57
CA ARG A 358 -35.12 -7.93 -14.94
C ARG A 358 -35.70 -8.96 -15.89
N ARG A 359 -35.31 -10.23 -15.75
CA ARG A 359 -35.91 -11.36 -16.47
C ARG A 359 -37.41 -11.54 -16.17
N VAL A 360 -37.82 -11.48 -14.91
CA VAL A 360 -39.24 -11.60 -14.53
C VAL A 360 -40.08 -10.45 -15.10
N VAL A 361 -39.55 -9.22 -15.07
CA VAL A 361 -40.19 -8.04 -15.66
C VAL A 361 -40.30 -8.19 -17.16
N TRP A 362 -39.20 -8.57 -17.81
CA TRP A 362 -39.13 -8.78 -19.26
C TRP A 362 -40.13 -9.85 -19.71
N ASN A 363 -40.19 -11.00 -19.02
CA ASN A 363 -41.19 -12.05 -19.28
C ASN A 363 -42.61 -11.53 -19.09
N GLY A 364 -42.86 -10.73 -18.04
CA GLY A 364 -44.15 -10.07 -17.83
C GLY A 364 -44.52 -9.12 -18.98
N GLN A 365 -43.56 -8.32 -19.45
CA GLN A 365 -43.77 -7.37 -20.55
C GLN A 365 -44.06 -8.08 -21.87
N VAL A 366 -43.31 -9.15 -22.20
CA VAL A 366 -43.56 -10.00 -23.38
C VAL A 366 -44.95 -10.64 -23.30
N MET A 367 -45.36 -11.16 -22.14
CA MET A 367 -46.67 -11.78 -21.97
C MET A 367 -47.83 -10.79 -22.16
N THR A 368 -47.63 -9.52 -21.76
CA THR A 368 -48.61 -8.44 -21.94
C THR A 368 -48.59 -7.78 -23.32
N ALA A 369 -47.59 -8.10 -24.16
CA ALA A 369 -47.42 -7.48 -25.46
C ALA A 369 -48.63 -7.76 -26.38
N GLY A 370 -49.15 -6.71 -27.02
CA GLY A 370 -50.32 -6.77 -27.92
C GLY A 370 -51.69 -6.97 -27.25
N GLN A 371 -51.81 -6.90 -25.92
CA GLN A 371 -53.07 -7.12 -25.19
C GLN A 371 -53.68 -5.81 -24.62
N ASN A 372 -54.98 -5.57 -24.84
CA ASN A 372 -55.71 -4.38 -24.37
C ASN A 372 -56.66 -4.71 -23.19
N GLY A 373 -56.69 -3.88 -22.14
CA GLY A 373 -57.64 -4.00 -21.01
C GLY A 373 -56.99 -3.90 -19.64
N GLU A 374 -57.40 -4.74 -18.67
CA GLU A 374 -56.88 -4.77 -17.30
C GLU A 374 -55.35 -4.99 -17.21
N LEU A 375 -54.74 -5.55 -18.27
CA LEU A 375 -53.30 -5.76 -18.42
C LEU A 375 -52.49 -4.47 -18.61
N LEU A 376 -53.11 -3.34 -18.99
CA LEU A 376 -52.44 -2.03 -19.01
C LEU A 376 -51.96 -1.60 -17.62
N LYS A 377 -52.72 -1.94 -16.57
CA LYS A 377 -52.32 -1.62 -15.18
C LYS A 377 -51.09 -2.42 -14.78
N LEU A 378 -50.98 -3.67 -15.24
CA LEU A 378 -49.80 -4.50 -15.03
C LEU A 378 -48.59 -3.96 -15.82
N LYS A 379 -48.78 -3.51 -17.06
CA LYS A 379 -47.74 -2.89 -17.89
C LYS A 379 -47.10 -1.68 -17.19
N THR A 380 -47.89 -0.77 -16.62
CA THR A 380 -47.37 0.37 -15.84
C THR A 380 -46.62 -0.07 -14.57
N ILE A 381 -47.08 -1.12 -13.87
CA ILE A 381 -46.36 -1.66 -12.70
C ILE A 381 -45.01 -2.25 -13.14
N LEU A 382 -44.97 -3.00 -14.25
CA LEU A 382 -43.75 -3.59 -14.79
C LEU A 382 -42.74 -2.52 -15.23
N GLU A 383 -43.20 -1.42 -15.84
CA GLU A 383 -42.36 -0.26 -16.17
C GLU A 383 -41.74 0.36 -14.91
N GLN A 384 -42.55 0.57 -13.85
CA GLN A 384 -42.06 1.12 -12.58
C GLN A 384 -41.07 0.17 -11.87
N ILE A 385 -41.27 -1.15 -11.98
CA ILE A 385 -40.29 -2.15 -11.49
C ILE A 385 -38.98 -2.04 -12.28
N SER A 386 -39.06 -1.91 -13.60
CA SER A 386 -37.88 -1.76 -14.47
C SER A 386 -37.09 -0.50 -14.12
N GLU A 387 -37.77 0.65 -14.02
CA GLU A 387 -37.16 1.95 -13.66
C GLU A 387 -36.51 1.89 -12.27
N THR A 388 -37.21 1.35 -11.28
CA THR A 388 -36.68 1.21 -9.91
C THR A 388 -35.51 0.22 -9.86
N GLY A 389 -35.56 -0.85 -10.66
CA GLY A 389 -34.47 -1.82 -10.81
C GLY A 389 -33.22 -1.18 -11.42
N ALA A 390 -33.37 -0.41 -12.50
CA ALA A 390 -32.27 0.31 -13.15
C ALA A 390 -31.63 1.32 -12.20
N ARG A 391 -32.44 2.12 -11.49
CA ARG A 391 -31.95 3.07 -10.47
C ARG A 391 -31.24 2.38 -9.31
N SER A 392 -31.72 1.21 -8.90
CA SER A 392 -31.07 0.41 -7.86
C SER A 392 -29.69 -0.06 -8.33
N ASN A 393 -29.59 -0.60 -9.55
CA ASN A 393 -28.33 -1.05 -10.14
C ASN A 393 -27.29 0.06 -10.23
N GLU A 394 -27.70 1.25 -10.70
CA GLU A 394 -26.82 2.42 -10.79
C GLU A 394 -26.28 2.83 -9.42
N LEU A 395 -27.15 2.88 -8.40
CA LEU A 395 -26.74 3.21 -7.04
C LEU A 395 -25.75 2.18 -6.45
N PHE A 396 -25.91 0.89 -6.76
CA PHE A 396 -24.95 -0.13 -6.33
C PHE A 396 -23.61 -0.01 -7.05
N SER A 397 -23.62 0.15 -8.36
CA SER A 397 -22.40 0.35 -9.15
C SER A 397 -21.60 1.56 -8.67
N GLN A 398 -22.28 2.68 -8.38
CA GLN A 398 -21.63 3.86 -7.82
C GLN A 398 -21.09 3.59 -6.41
N SER A 399 -21.86 2.91 -5.55
CA SER A 399 -21.41 2.58 -4.19
C SER A 399 -20.20 1.64 -4.18
N ILE A 400 -20.13 0.68 -5.10
CA ILE A 400 -18.98 -0.21 -5.31
C ILE A 400 -17.76 0.61 -5.72
N ARG A 401 -17.94 1.52 -6.68
CA ARG A 401 -16.88 2.39 -7.16
C ARG A 401 -16.32 3.28 -6.04
N ASP A 402 -17.20 3.90 -5.25
CA ASP A 402 -16.81 4.77 -4.13
C ASP A 402 -16.07 4.00 -3.03
N LEU A 403 -16.52 2.78 -2.71
CA LEU A 403 -15.83 1.89 -1.78
C LEU A 403 -14.44 1.53 -2.29
N TYR A 404 -14.35 1.10 -3.56
CA TYR A 404 -13.09 0.69 -4.16
C TYR A 404 -12.10 1.85 -4.25
N GLU A 405 -12.59 3.05 -4.59
CA GLU A 405 -11.79 4.28 -4.59
C GLU A 405 -11.21 4.60 -3.21
N THR A 406 -11.98 4.36 -2.14
CA THR A 406 -11.51 4.54 -0.75
C THR A 406 -10.39 3.55 -0.40
N VAL A 407 -10.54 2.27 -0.77
CA VAL A 407 -9.52 1.23 -0.51
C VAL A 407 -8.23 1.49 -1.29
N LEU A 408 -8.36 1.88 -2.56
CA LEU A 408 -7.22 2.26 -3.40
C LEU A 408 -6.49 3.48 -2.84
N SER A 409 -7.23 4.53 -2.45
CA SER A 409 -6.68 5.73 -1.81
C SER A 409 -5.84 5.39 -0.59
N SER A 410 -6.41 4.57 0.30
CA SER A 410 -5.74 4.12 1.53
C SER A 410 -4.47 3.34 1.20
N SER A 411 -4.54 2.43 0.23
CA SER A 411 -3.39 1.59 -0.15
C SER A 411 -2.29 2.38 -0.88
N LEU A 412 -2.64 3.41 -1.66
CA LEU A 412 -1.70 4.34 -2.27
C LEU A 412 -0.93 5.11 -1.19
N SER A 413 -1.66 5.71 -0.24
CA SER A 413 -1.06 6.44 0.89
C SER A 413 -0.20 5.53 1.78
N ASP A 414 -0.63 4.30 2.04
CA ASP A 414 0.15 3.31 2.79
C ASP A 414 1.45 2.97 2.07
N SER A 415 1.40 2.70 0.76
CA SER A 415 2.60 2.35 -0.03
C SER A 415 3.60 3.51 -0.10
N GLU A 416 3.11 4.74 -0.25
CA GLU A 416 3.94 5.94 -0.21
C GLU A 416 4.63 6.08 1.14
N PHE A 417 3.85 5.98 2.23
CA PHE A 417 4.35 6.05 3.59
C PHE A 417 5.43 4.99 3.86
N VAL A 418 5.18 3.72 3.50
CA VAL A 418 6.12 2.61 3.69
C VAL A 418 7.42 2.86 2.92
N SER A 419 7.34 3.31 1.67
CA SER A 419 8.55 3.64 0.88
C SER A 419 9.35 4.79 1.50
N HIS A 420 8.67 5.79 2.07
CA HIS A 420 9.31 6.92 2.75
C HIS A 420 10.02 6.49 4.04
N LEU A 421 9.40 5.60 4.82
CA LEU A 421 10.04 5.00 5.97
C LEU A 421 11.31 4.22 5.59
N MET A 422 11.26 3.42 4.53
CA MET A 422 12.40 2.61 4.10
C MET A 422 13.63 3.46 3.81
N VAL A 423 13.47 4.60 3.14
CA VAL A 423 14.61 5.50 2.88
C VAL A 423 15.10 6.20 4.16
N ASP A 424 14.21 6.53 5.11
CA ASP A 424 14.60 7.13 6.38
C ASP A 424 15.42 6.13 7.23
N LEU A 425 14.97 4.88 7.33
CA LEU A 425 15.71 3.79 7.98
C LEU A 425 17.07 3.53 7.32
N LEU A 426 17.11 3.60 5.98
CA LEU A 426 18.34 3.45 5.20
C LEU A 426 19.33 4.57 5.52
N ASP A 427 18.94 5.83 5.35
CA ASP A 427 19.85 6.97 5.50
C ASP A 427 20.36 7.11 6.95
N ARG A 428 19.52 6.82 7.95
CA ARG A 428 19.93 6.75 9.36
C ARG A 428 20.96 5.65 9.60
N ASN A 429 20.77 4.48 9.00
CA ASN A 429 21.73 3.39 9.16
C ASN A 429 23.06 3.73 8.48
N LEU A 430 23.05 4.32 7.28
CA LEU A 430 24.27 4.66 6.55
C LEU A 430 25.03 5.85 7.17
N TYR A 431 24.29 6.81 7.77
CA TYR A 431 24.87 7.93 8.54
C TYR A 431 25.88 7.46 9.58
N GLU A 432 25.48 6.52 10.44
CA GLU A 432 26.30 6.01 11.52
C GLU A 432 27.62 5.38 10.99
N ARG A 433 27.63 4.81 9.77
CA ARG A 433 28.86 4.22 9.19
C ARG A 433 29.83 5.28 8.71
N SER A 434 29.31 6.41 8.25
CA SER A 434 30.13 7.58 7.97
C SER A 434 30.74 8.17 9.23
N ASP A 435 30.06 8.07 10.38
CA ASP A 435 30.56 8.55 11.66
C ASP A 435 31.63 7.63 12.22
N ASP A 436 31.35 6.32 12.21
CA ASP A 436 32.22 5.27 12.73
C ASP A 436 33.60 5.30 12.07
N CYS A 437 33.67 5.35 10.73
CA CYS A 437 34.97 5.37 10.04
C CYS A 437 35.79 6.62 10.40
N ARG A 438 35.12 7.79 10.50
CA ARG A 438 35.75 9.07 10.84
C ARG A 438 36.25 9.08 12.28
N TRP A 439 35.47 8.53 13.21
CA TRP A 439 35.85 8.49 14.62
C TRP A 439 36.99 7.52 14.88
N TRP A 440 36.92 6.31 14.31
CA TRP A 440 37.95 5.30 14.52
C TRP A 440 39.29 5.68 13.88
N ALA A 441 39.30 6.48 12.81
CA ALA A 441 40.51 7.07 12.24
C ALA A 441 41.27 8.00 13.22
N LEU A 442 40.62 8.46 14.30
CA LEU A 442 41.21 9.30 15.35
C LEU A 442 41.70 8.50 16.56
N THR A 443 41.76 7.18 16.46
CA THR A 443 42.30 6.31 17.51
C THR A 443 43.81 6.55 17.64
N PRO A 444 44.32 7.01 18.80
CA PRO A 444 45.73 7.38 18.97
C PRO A 444 46.70 6.24 18.64
N GLU A 445 46.36 5.01 19.03
CA GLU A 445 47.17 3.82 18.76
C GLU A 445 47.34 3.57 17.25
N LEU A 446 46.29 3.79 16.45
CA LEU A 446 46.37 3.65 14.99
C LEU A 446 47.26 4.74 14.38
N GLN A 447 47.10 5.99 14.85
CA GLN A 447 47.89 7.13 14.36
C GLN A 447 49.38 6.98 14.65
N VAL A 448 49.74 6.56 15.87
CA VAL A 448 51.13 6.35 16.27
C VAL A 448 51.74 5.20 15.50
N ALA A 449 51.07 4.05 15.42
CA ALA A 449 51.60 2.87 14.75
C ALA A 449 51.82 3.09 13.24
N LEU A 450 50.91 3.79 12.56
CA LEU A 450 51.03 4.06 11.13
C LEU A 450 51.98 5.23 10.81
N ALA A 451 52.28 6.11 11.78
CA ALA A 451 53.31 7.14 11.63
C ALA A 451 54.74 6.57 11.67
N GLU A 452 54.93 5.37 12.23
CA GLU A 452 56.22 4.70 12.22
C GLU A 452 56.62 4.25 10.79
N PRO A 453 57.90 4.35 10.40
CA PRO A 453 58.35 3.93 9.07
C PRO A 453 58.20 2.43 8.80
N TYR A 454 58.10 1.62 9.85
CA TYR A 454 57.97 0.17 9.76
C TYR A 454 57.17 -0.36 10.95
N GLN A 455 56.09 -1.08 10.68
CA GLN A 455 55.25 -1.69 11.71
C GLN A 455 55.84 -3.03 12.15
N SER A 456 56.21 -3.14 13.42
CA SER A 456 56.64 -4.40 14.02
C SER A 456 55.48 -5.41 14.11
N ALA A 457 55.78 -6.70 14.16
CA ALA A 457 54.75 -7.74 14.34
C ALA A 457 53.92 -7.55 15.62
N GLU A 458 54.52 -7.01 16.68
CA GLU A 458 53.82 -6.68 17.92
C GLU A 458 52.86 -5.49 17.73
N SER A 459 53.28 -4.47 16.98
CA SER A 459 52.43 -3.33 16.62
C SER A 459 51.21 -3.80 15.80
N VAL A 460 51.44 -4.61 14.75
CA VAL A 460 50.36 -5.17 13.93
C VAL A 460 49.39 -6.02 14.77
N ALA A 461 49.90 -6.90 15.65
CA ALA A 461 49.05 -7.71 16.52
C ALA A 461 48.14 -6.84 17.41
N ARG A 462 48.69 -5.76 17.98
CA ARG A 462 47.93 -4.81 18.79
C ARG A 462 46.88 -4.06 17.98
N LEU A 463 47.19 -3.64 16.75
CA LEU A 463 46.21 -3.01 15.86
C LEU A 463 45.06 -3.98 15.58
N THR A 464 45.37 -5.24 15.24
CA THR A 464 44.36 -6.28 15.02
C THR A 464 43.47 -6.51 16.24
N GLU A 465 44.04 -6.55 17.45
CA GLU A 465 43.26 -6.66 18.69
C GLU A 465 42.29 -5.50 18.91
N ILE A 466 42.73 -4.26 18.64
CA ILE A 466 41.88 -3.07 18.73
C ILE A 466 40.72 -3.18 17.74
N LEU A 467 41.01 -3.49 16.48
CA LEU A 467 39.97 -3.62 15.45
C LEU A 467 39.00 -4.76 15.77
N ALA A 468 39.50 -5.89 16.29
CA ALA A 468 38.67 -7.04 16.66
C ALA A 468 37.74 -6.71 17.84
N TYR A 469 38.23 -5.95 18.83
CA TYR A 469 37.40 -5.46 19.91
C TYR A 469 36.30 -4.53 19.39
N ILE A 470 36.63 -3.54 18.55
CA ILE A 470 35.66 -2.64 17.92
C ILE A 470 34.60 -3.46 17.18
N ASN A 471 35.02 -4.35 16.27
CA ASN A 471 34.10 -5.16 15.48
C ASN A 471 33.24 -6.12 16.34
N SER A 472 33.69 -6.49 17.55
CA SER A 472 32.86 -7.33 18.45
C SER A 472 31.66 -6.61 19.06
N LEU A 473 31.68 -5.27 19.10
CA LEU A 473 30.61 -4.43 19.64
C LEU A 473 29.50 -4.16 18.63
N TYR A 474 29.77 -4.39 17.34
CA TYR A 474 28.86 -4.11 16.24
C TYR A 474 28.55 -5.39 15.46
N THR A 475 27.30 -5.54 15.06
CA THR A 475 26.83 -6.67 14.24
C THR A 475 26.78 -6.34 12.75
N VAL A 476 26.83 -5.04 12.43
CA VAL A 476 26.62 -4.49 11.08
C VAL A 476 27.89 -4.47 10.21
N TYR A 477 29.04 -4.83 10.79
CA TYR A 477 30.31 -4.87 10.09
C TYR A 477 30.80 -6.30 9.95
N THR A 478 31.25 -6.60 8.74
CA THR A 478 31.90 -7.89 8.51
C THR A 478 33.40 -7.83 8.65
N ARG A 479 34.00 -6.67 8.33
CA ARG A 479 35.44 -6.46 8.38
C ARG A 479 35.77 -5.00 8.66
N ILE A 480 36.74 -4.79 9.54
CA ILE A 480 37.42 -3.50 9.71
C ILE A 480 38.90 -3.72 9.41
N PHE A 481 39.53 -2.81 8.69
CA PHE A 481 40.93 -2.91 8.34
C PHE A 481 41.61 -1.54 8.27
N VAL A 482 42.93 -1.54 8.48
CA VAL A 482 43.77 -0.35 8.32
C VAL A 482 44.87 -0.62 7.31
N TYR A 483 45.22 0.41 6.55
CA TYR A 483 46.24 0.35 5.49
C TYR A 483 47.20 1.53 5.59
N ASP A 484 48.41 1.33 5.10
CA ASP A 484 49.46 2.36 5.08
C ASP A 484 49.21 3.45 4.01
N SER A 485 50.13 4.41 3.89
CA SER A 485 50.04 5.48 2.90
C SER A 485 50.15 5.01 1.44
N GLU A 486 50.64 3.80 1.20
CA GLU A 486 50.68 3.17 -0.14
C GLU A 486 49.44 2.31 -0.42
N GLY A 487 48.53 2.17 0.54
CA GLY A 487 47.30 1.41 0.43
C GLY A 487 47.44 -0.07 0.77
N VAL A 488 48.57 -0.52 1.30
CA VAL A 488 48.76 -1.92 1.73
C VAL A 488 48.07 -2.14 3.06
N ILE A 489 47.20 -3.15 3.14
CA ILE A 489 46.48 -3.52 4.36
C ILE A 489 47.46 -4.12 5.37
N ILE A 490 47.58 -3.45 6.52
CA ILE A 490 48.52 -3.80 7.59
C ILE A 490 47.87 -4.68 8.65
N ALA A 491 46.62 -4.37 9.02
CA ALA A 491 45.84 -5.13 10.00
C ALA A 491 44.37 -5.17 9.58
N SER A 492 43.69 -6.28 9.87
CA SER A 492 42.29 -6.49 9.55
C SER A 492 41.67 -7.43 10.57
N THR A 493 40.38 -7.25 10.85
CA THR A 493 39.58 -8.25 11.57
C THR A 493 39.26 -9.42 10.66
N ASP A 494 39.17 -10.62 11.22
CA ASP A 494 38.69 -11.78 10.48
C ASP A 494 37.22 -11.61 10.07
N PHE A 495 36.94 -11.79 8.78
CA PHE A 495 35.57 -11.91 8.30
C PHE A 495 35.02 -13.26 8.76
N LYS A 496 33.94 -13.23 9.56
CA LYS A 496 33.43 -14.37 10.34
C LYS A 496 33.08 -15.64 9.54
N ALA A 497 33.10 -15.63 8.19
CA ALA A 497 32.61 -16.75 7.38
C ALA A 497 33.42 -17.16 6.12
N ASP A 498 34.49 -16.45 5.70
CA ASP A 498 35.15 -16.69 4.40
C ASP A 498 36.58 -17.23 4.49
N GLY A 499 37.29 -17.02 5.61
CA GLY A 499 38.70 -17.40 5.77
C GLY A 499 39.67 -16.60 4.88
N LEU A 500 39.24 -15.44 4.37
CA LEU A 500 40.02 -14.60 3.46
C LEU A 500 41.03 -13.75 4.24
N ASP A 501 42.32 -14.07 4.07
CA ASP A 501 43.43 -13.25 4.55
C ASP A 501 43.69 -12.10 3.56
N VAL A 502 43.41 -10.88 4.01
CA VAL A 502 43.59 -9.64 3.23
C VAL A 502 44.85 -8.88 3.64
N VAL A 503 45.52 -9.30 4.71
CA VAL A 503 46.71 -8.60 5.19
C VAL A 503 47.83 -8.74 4.15
N GLY A 504 48.47 -7.62 3.82
CA GLY A 504 49.48 -7.54 2.76
C GLY A 504 48.93 -7.38 1.34
N THR A 505 47.61 -7.42 1.16
CA THR A 505 46.97 -6.97 -0.10
C THR A 505 46.81 -5.45 -0.11
N SER A 506 46.51 -4.86 -1.27
CA SER A 506 46.31 -3.41 -1.40
C SER A 506 44.86 -3.06 -1.72
N ILE A 507 44.39 -1.94 -1.18
CA ILE A 507 43.16 -1.29 -1.67
C ILE A 507 43.36 -0.76 -3.09
N ASP A 508 42.26 -0.55 -3.82
CA ASP A 508 42.34 -0.04 -5.19
C ASP A 508 42.88 1.40 -5.23
N SER A 509 43.57 1.74 -6.32
CA SER A 509 44.22 3.03 -6.49
C SER A 509 43.26 4.22 -6.53
N THR A 510 42.02 3.99 -6.96
CA THR A 510 41.00 5.05 -7.05
C THR A 510 40.56 5.46 -5.65
N THR A 511 40.23 4.48 -4.81
CA THR A 511 39.90 4.68 -3.39
C THR A 511 41.05 5.34 -2.65
N LEU A 512 42.29 4.85 -2.80
CA LEU A 512 43.47 5.48 -2.18
C LEU A 512 43.63 6.95 -2.62
N GLY A 513 43.45 7.21 -3.92
CA GLY A 513 43.44 8.56 -4.49
C GLY A 513 42.44 9.47 -3.80
N HIS A 514 41.18 9.04 -3.66
CA HIS A 514 40.13 9.81 -2.97
C HIS A 514 40.46 10.04 -1.48
N VAL A 515 40.90 9.01 -0.76
CA VAL A 515 41.24 9.12 0.66
C VAL A 515 42.42 10.07 0.90
N SER A 516 43.42 10.06 0.01
CA SER A 516 44.56 10.99 0.09
C SER A 516 44.18 12.47 -0.13
N MET A 517 43.04 12.73 -0.79
CA MET A 517 42.55 14.07 -1.04
C MET A 517 41.72 14.64 0.12
N LEU A 518 41.28 13.82 1.07
CA LEU A 518 40.56 14.28 2.26
C LEU A 518 41.44 15.30 3.01
N ARG A 519 40.83 16.41 3.47
CA ARG A 519 41.53 17.57 4.07
C ARG A 519 41.24 17.76 5.55
N SER A 520 40.19 17.14 6.08
CA SER A 520 39.85 17.19 7.50
C SER A 520 39.51 15.79 8.03
N ASP A 521 39.28 15.69 9.34
CA ASP A 521 38.78 14.51 10.05
C ASP A 521 37.24 14.35 9.96
N GLN A 522 36.55 15.33 9.36
CA GLN A 522 35.11 15.29 9.09
C GLN A 522 34.81 14.71 7.71
N GLN A 523 35.80 14.59 6.84
CA GLN A 523 35.61 14.07 5.49
C GLN A 523 35.90 12.57 5.45
N TYR A 524 35.16 11.88 4.61
CA TYR A 524 35.24 10.44 4.39
C TYR A 524 35.00 10.15 2.91
N TYR A 525 35.24 8.90 2.51
CA TYR A 525 34.96 8.41 1.17
C TYR A 525 34.18 7.10 1.27
N VAL A 526 33.20 6.91 0.38
CA VAL A 526 32.44 5.67 0.29
C VAL A 526 32.63 5.10 -1.11
N THR A 527 32.95 3.82 -1.19
CA THR A 527 33.02 3.13 -2.49
C THR A 527 31.63 3.07 -3.13
N PRO A 528 31.52 3.00 -4.47
CA PRO A 528 30.28 2.62 -5.12
C PRO A 528 29.76 1.26 -4.63
N PHE A 529 28.45 1.02 -4.74
CA PHE A 529 27.84 -0.27 -4.43
C PHE A 529 28.18 -1.32 -5.50
N GLU A 530 29.34 -1.96 -5.35
CA GLU A 530 29.91 -2.90 -6.31
C GLU A 530 30.51 -4.12 -5.62
N SER A 531 30.64 -5.23 -6.37
CA SER A 531 31.28 -6.46 -5.89
C SER A 531 32.72 -6.20 -5.47
N THR A 532 33.10 -6.72 -4.30
CA THR A 532 34.46 -6.59 -3.77
C THR A 532 34.93 -7.88 -3.12
N ALA A 533 36.20 -8.21 -3.33
CA ALA A 533 36.86 -9.33 -2.65
C ALA A 533 36.79 -9.20 -1.12
N LEU A 534 36.76 -7.97 -0.58
CA LEU A 534 36.66 -7.69 0.85
C LEU A 534 35.36 -8.18 1.50
N TYR A 535 34.35 -8.50 0.67
CA TYR A 535 33.02 -8.97 1.08
C TYR A 535 32.60 -10.26 0.33
N GLY A 536 33.58 -11.07 -0.09
CA GLY A 536 33.33 -12.35 -0.76
C GLY A 536 32.73 -12.21 -2.17
N GLU A 537 33.16 -11.22 -2.95
CA GLU A 537 32.68 -10.91 -4.31
C GLU A 537 31.20 -10.48 -4.39
N ARG A 538 30.58 -10.19 -3.25
CA ARG A 538 29.24 -9.62 -3.15
C ARG A 538 29.29 -8.09 -3.11
N PRO A 539 28.22 -7.39 -3.56
CA PRO A 539 28.19 -5.94 -3.57
C PRO A 539 27.96 -5.35 -2.18
N THR A 540 28.76 -4.36 -1.81
CA THR A 540 28.57 -3.61 -0.55
C THR A 540 29.19 -2.22 -0.62
N TYR A 541 28.96 -1.43 0.42
CA TYR A 541 29.64 -0.18 0.70
C TYR A 541 30.86 -0.42 1.59
N VAL A 542 31.99 0.19 1.22
CA VAL A 542 33.16 0.30 2.08
C VAL A 542 33.39 1.77 2.40
N TYR A 543 33.36 2.11 3.69
CA TYR A 543 33.58 3.48 4.15
C TYR A 543 35.03 3.66 4.56
N HIS A 544 35.63 4.75 4.12
CA HIS A 544 37.03 5.07 4.31
C HIS A 544 37.24 6.43 4.96
N ALA A 545 38.18 6.49 5.89
CA ALA A 545 38.67 7.74 6.47
C ALA A 545 40.20 7.76 6.52
N ALA A 546 40.78 8.95 6.41
CA ALA A 546 42.23 9.14 6.46
C ALA A 546 42.73 9.13 7.91
N ILE A 547 43.70 8.25 8.20
CA ILE A 547 44.45 8.28 9.45
C ILE A 547 45.60 9.26 9.28
N ARG A 548 45.71 10.20 10.22
CA ARG A 548 46.63 11.33 10.12
C ARG A 548 47.72 11.28 11.20
N HIS A 549 48.84 11.89 10.89
CA HIS A 549 49.96 11.96 11.83
C HIS A 549 49.52 12.68 13.12
N PRO A 550 49.84 12.16 14.32
CA PRO A 550 49.36 12.71 15.59
C PRO A 550 49.78 14.18 15.81
N GLU A 551 51.00 14.54 15.39
CA GLU A 551 51.53 15.90 15.51
C GLU A 551 51.31 16.77 14.25
N HIS A 552 50.98 16.16 13.10
CA HIS A 552 50.89 16.84 11.81
C HIS A 552 49.58 16.48 11.13
N SER A 553 48.48 17.08 11.58
CA SER A 553 47.12 16.77 11.10
C SER A 553 46.86 17.04 9.60
N ALA A 554 47.80 17.65 8.88
CA ALA A 554 47.72 17.76 7.41
C ALA A 554 48.28 16.51 6.70
N GLN A 555 49.15 15.74 7.36
CA GLN A 555 49.82 14.57 6.81
C GLN A 555 49.00 13.30 7.05
N MET A 556 48.65 12.62 5.96
CA MET A 556 48.04 11.28 6.00
C MET A 556 49.16 10.24 6.16
N VAL A 557 48.98 9.31 7.11
CA VAL A 557 49.92 8.21 7.39
C VAL A 557 49.33 6.85 7.00
N GLY A 558 48.04 6.83 6.63
CA GLY A 558 47.32 5.64 6.19
C GLY A 558 45.82 5.91 6.19
N GLY A 559 45.03 4.85 6.14
CA GLY A 559 43.58 4.95 6.24
C GLY A 559 42.95 3.76 6.93
N ILE A 560 41.69 3.93 7.31
CA ILE A 560 40.82 2.87 7.81
C ILE A 560 39.73 2.60 6.77
N GLY A 561 39.39 1.34 6.59
CA GLY A 561 38.26 0.88 5.79
C GLY A 561 37.32 0.02 6.64
N ILE A 562 36.03 0.27 6.57
CA ILE A 562 34.99 -0.52 7.24
C ILE A 562 34.05 -1.10 6.18
N VAL A 563 33.88 -2.43 6.20
CA VAL A 563 33.08 -3.18 5.24
C VAL A 563 31.69 -3.42 5.84
N PHE A 564 30.69 -2.75 5.29
CA PHE A 564 29.31 -2.85 5.75
C PHE A 564 28.70 -4.22 5.38
N ASP A 565 27.93 -4.83 6.27
CA ASP A 565 27.20 -6.08 6.01
C ASP A 565 25.87 -5.79 5.28
N SER A 566 25.97 -5.32 4.04
CA SER A 566 24.83 -4.77 3.29
C SER A 566 23.67 -5.74 3.10
N GLU A 567 23.96 -7.02 2.83
CA GLU A 567 22.93 -8.02 2.48
C GLU A 567 21.94 -8.26 3.62
N PRO A 568 22.36 -8.70 4.83
CA PRO A 568 21.44 -8.90 5.94
C PRO A 568 20.84 -7.60 6.46
N GLU A 569 21.59 -6.50 6.49
CA GLU A 569 21.10 -5.23 7.03
C GLU A 569 20.02 -4.61 6.15
N PHE A 570 20.21 -4.56 4.82
CA PHE A 570 19.17 -4.07 3.91
C PHE A 570 17.97 -5.01 3.85
N ALA A 571 18.17 -6.33 3.89
CA ALA A 571 17.06 -7.28 3.96
C ALA A 571 16.24 -7.11 5.24
N ALA A 572 16.89 -6.88 6.38
CA ALA A 572 16.22 -6.62 7.65
C ALA A 572 15.45 -5.28 7.64
N MET A 573 15.99 -4.24 6.99
CA MET A 573 15.28 -2.96 6.80
C MET A 573 14.02 -3.12 5.96
N LEU A 574 14.11 -3.78 4.81
CA LEU A 574 12.96 -3.99 3.93
C LEU A 574 11.88 -4.83 4.63
N LYS A 575 12.26 -5.96 5.25
CA LYS A 575 11.31 -6.82 5.97
C LYS A 575 10.70 -6.12 7.18
N GLY A 576 11.50 -5.39 7.96
CA GLY A 576 11.02 -4.62 9.11
C GLY A 576 9.99 -3.56 8.71
N ALA A 577 10.19 -2.89 7.58
CA ALA A 577 9.23 -1.90 7.07
C ALA A 577 7.93 -2.54 6.54
N LEU A 578 7.99 -3.75 5.98
CA LEU A 578 6.81 -4.46 5.46
C LEU A 578 5.96 -5.15 6.55
N GLY A 579 6.57 -5.57 7.66
CA GLY A 579 5.92 -6.39 8.68
C GLY A 579 5.50 -7.77 8.12
N ASP A 580 4.34 -8.27 8.54
CA ASP A 580 3.80 -9.59 8.14
C ASP A 580 3.01 -9.56 6.81
N LYS A 581 3.18 -8.54 5.96
CA LYS A 581 2.42 -8.40 4.71
C LYS A 581 3.00 -9.31 3.60
N GLU A 582 2.37 -10.46 3.35
CA GLU A 582 2.82 -11.44 2.34
C GLU A 582 2.66 -10.97 0.87
N ASP A 583 1.64 -10.15 0.58
CA ASP A 583 1.32 -9.67 -0.78
C ASP A 583 2.09 -8.40 -1.21
N VAL A 584 3.16 -8.07 -0.47
CA VAL A 584 3.94 -6.85 -0.67
C VAL A 584 5.41 -7.19 -0.89
N SER A 585 5.99 -6.67 -1.96
CA SER A 585 7.44 -6.73 -2.21
C SER A 585 8.05 -5.34 -2.12
N ALA A 586 9.32 -5.28 -1.72
CA ALA A 586 10.05 -4.03 -1.59
C ALA A 586 11.48 -4.17 -2.07
N LEU A 587 12.01 -3.09 -2.65
CA LEU A 587 13.34 -3.03 -3.21
C LEU A 587 14.01 -1.69 -2.88
N PHE A 588 15.33 -1.73 -2.67
CA PHE A 588 16.18 -0.56 -2.80
C PHE A 588 16.82 -0.58 -4.18
N ILE A 589 16.78 0.53 -4.91
CA ILE A 589 17.40 0.69 -6.21
C ILE A 589 18.18 2.00 -6.28
N ASN A 590 19.21 2.07 -7.12
CA ASN A 590 19.87 3.34 -7.41
C ASN A 590 19.17 4.09 -8.57
N ARG A 591 19.65 5.30 -8.91
CA ARG A 591 19.16 6.13 -10.02
C ARG A 591 19.21 5.49 -11.41
N SER A 592 20.02 4.45 -11.60
CA SER A 592 20.07 3.67 -12.85
C SER A 592 19.05 2.53 -12.90
N GLY A 593 18.21 2.39 -11.87
CA GLY A 593 17.27 1.27 -11.72
C GLY A 593 17.94 -0.03 -11.24
N ARG A 594 19.22 0.01 -10.87
CA ARG A 594 19.97 -1.17 -10.44
C ARG A 594 19.61 -1.52 -9.00
N ILE A 595 19.29 -2.78 -8.76
CA ILE A 595 18.82 -3.29 -7.47
C ILE A 595 19.98 -3.38 -6.48
N ILE A 596 19.81 -2.74 -5.33
CA ILE A 596 20.71 -2.76 -4.17
C ILE A 596 20.28 -3.84 -3.18
N SER A 597 18.97 -3.99 -2.96
CA SER A 597 18.38 -5.04 -2.12
C SER A 597 16.94 -5.30 -2.55
N SER A 598 16.44 -6.51 -2.30
CA SER A 598 15.10 -6.94 -2.72
C SER A 598 14.53 -7.96 -1.73
N THR A 599 13.24 -7.88 -1.43
CA THR A 599 12.49 -8.95 -0.76
C THR A 599 11.95 -9.99 -1.73
N ASP A 600 11.96 -9.69 -3.03
CA ASP A 600 11.54 -10.60 -4.10
C ASP A 600 12.76 -11.40 -4.62
N PRO A 601 12.80 -12.73 -4.41
CA PRO A 601 13.91 -13.58 -4.83
C PRO A 601 14.04 -13.69 -6.36
N THR A 602 13.01 -13.32 -7.14
CA THR A 602 13.07 -13.29 -8.60
C THR A 602 13.80 -12.06 -9.14
N ARG A 603 14.06 -11.07 -8.28
CA ARG A 603 14.73 -9.80 -8.59
C ARG A 603 15.98 -9.65 -7.72
N PRO A 604 17.06 -10.40 -8.02
CA PRO A 604 18.26 -10.41 -7.19
C PRO A 604 19.03 -9.09 -7.26
N VAL A 605 19.92 -8.90 -6.28
CA VAL A 605 20.81 -7.74 -6.21
C VAL A 605 21.70 -7.66 -7.45
N GLY A 606 21.86 -6.45 -8.00
CA GLY A 606 22.69 -6.17 -9.17
C GLY A 606 21.94 -6.14 -10.50
N ASP A 607 20.74 -6.72 -10.57
CA ASP A 607 19.85 -6.65 -11.74
C ASP A 607 19.25 -5.26 -11.91
N VAL A 608 18.66 -4.99 -13.09
CA VAL A 608 17.99 -3.72 -13.39
C VAL A 608 16.49 -3.93 -13.30
N LEU A 609 15.83 -3.17 -12.43
CA LEU A 609 14.38 -3.16 -12.30
C LEU A 609 13.76 -2.43 -13.51
N ASP A 610 12.81 -3.08 -14.18
CA ASP A 610 11.98 -2.42 -15.18
C ASP A 610 10.97 -1.49 -14.47
N ILE A 611 11.29 -0.20 -14.46
CA ILE A 611 10.53 0.85 -13.79
C ILE A 611 10.47 2.09 -14.68
N ALA A 612 9.37 2.83 -14.62
CA ALA A 612 9.21 3.98 -15.51
C ALA A 612 10.32 5.03 -15.27
N PRO A 613 10.95 5.56 -16.33
CA PRO A 613 12.10 6.47 -16.22
C PRO A 613 11.84 7.73 -15.39
N GLU A 614 10.59 8.20 -15.33
CA GLU A 614 10.22 9.41 -14.57
C GLU A 614 10.39 9.21 -13.06
N LEU A 615 10.28 7.98 -12.56
CA LEU A 615 10.51 7.69 -11.14
C LEU A 615 11.99 7.80 -10.79
N LEU A 616 12.88 7.44 -11.72
CA LEU A 616 14.32 7.48 -11.53
C LEU A 616 14.85 8.92 -11.46
N THR A 617 14.10 9.92 -11.94
CA THR A 617 14.51 11.34 -11.99
C THR A 617 13.83 12.22 -10.94
N MET A 618 13.02 11.65 -10.04
CA MET A 618 12.35 12.37 -8.95
C MET A 618 13.34 13.13 -8.05
N GLU A 619 12.93 14.26 -7.47
CA GLU A 619 13.77 15.01 -6.54
C GLU A 619 13.98 14.25 -5.21
N ASN A 620 15.12 14.44 -4.56
CA ASN A 620 15.39 13.87 -3.23
C ASN A 620 14.29 14.25 -2.22
N GLY A 621 13.82 13.27 -1.45
CA GLY A 621 12.73 13.44 -0.49
C GLY A 621 11.33 13.50 -1.11
N SER A 622 11.21 13.37 -2.43
CA SER A 622 9.91 13.22 -3.07
C SER A 622 9.42 11.78 -2.97
N SER A 623 8.13 11.65 -2.71
CA SER A 623 7.40 10.39 -2.69
C SER A 623 6.29 10.41 -3.73
N THR A 624 5.94 9.23 -4.25
CA THR A 624 4.83 9.08 -5.18
C THR A 624 4.23 7.69 -5.04
N SER A 625 2.93 7.59 -5.27
CA SER A 625 2.21 6.33 -5.35
C SER A 625 1.31 6.32 -6.58
N ARG A 626 1.26 5.18 -7.28
CA ARG A 626 0.41 5.01 -8.46
C ARG A 626 0.05 3.57 -8.70
N ILE A 627 -1.04 3.36 -9.43
CA ILE A 627 -1.46 2.04 -9.88
C ILE A 627 -0.69 1.71 -11.17
N VAL A 628 -0.17 0.48 -11.25
CA VAL A 628 0.61 -0.04 -12.37
C VAL A 628 0.18 -1.48 -12.68
N ILE A 629 0.54 -1.95 -13.87
CA ILE A 629 0.54 -3.39 -14.17
C ILE A 629 1.98 -3.87 -13.94
N HIS A 630 2.15 -4.82 -13.02
CA HIS A 630 3.43 -5.39 -12.65
C HIS A 630 3.33 -6.91 -12.74
N ASP A 631 4.16 -7.55 -13.57
CA ASP A 631 4.16 -9.00 -13.81
C ASP A 631 2.76 -9.59 -14.12
N GLY A 632 2.00 -8.88 -14.97
CA GLY A 632 0.65 -9.28 -15.37
C GLY A 632 -0.38 -9.19 -14.25
N HIS A 633 -0.11 -8.42 -13.19
CA HIS A 633 -1.03 -8.15 -12.09
C HIS A 633 -1.26 -6.65 -11.94
N TYR A 634 -2.48 -6.26 -11.54
CA TYR A 634 -2.71 -4.92 -11.04
C TYR A 634 -2.00 -4.76 -9.70
N ALA A 635 -1.15 -3.75 -9.59
CA ALA A 635 -0.40 -3.46 -8.38
C ALA A 635 -0.41 -1.96 -8.07
N ILE A 636 -0.24 -1.63 -6.80
CA ILE A 636 0.14 -0.28 -6.39
C ILE A 636 1.66 -0.25 -6.25
N LEU A 637 2.28 0.73 -6.89
CA LEU A 637 3.67 1.09 -6.73
C LEU A 637 3.77 2.31 -5.80
N GLY A 638 4.49 2.19 -4.70
CA GLY A 638 5.01 3.30 -3.91
C GLY A 638 6.50 3.51 -4.21
N CYS A 639 6.94 4.75 -4.37
CA CYS A 639 8.34 5.08 -4.62
C CYS A 639 8.74 6.35 -3.87
N THR A 640 9.86 6.29 -3.15
CA THR A 640 10.47 7.46 -2.49
C THR A 640 11.96 7.53 -2.76
N VAL A 641 12.47 8.74 -3.00
CA VAL A 641 13.91 9.02 -3.13
C VAL A 641 14.52 9.42 -1.78
N SER A 642 15.66 8.85 -1.41
CA SER A 642 16.44 9.19 -0.22
C SER A 642 16.72 10.69 -0.10
N HIS A 643 16.69 11.22 1.13
CA HIS A 643 16.84 12.65 1.41
C HIS A 643 17.96 12.98 2.40
N GLY A 644 18.68 11.97 2.90
CA GLY A 644 19.72 12.14 3.90
C GLY A 644 19.18 12.23 5.33
N TYR A 645 20.08 12.16 6.30
CA TYR A 645 19.75 12.25 7.72
C TYR A 645 20.76 13.17 8.42
N ARG A 646 20.28 14.21 9.11
CA ARG A 646 21.11 15.26 9.70
C ARG A 646 22.05 15.87 8.66
N GLU A 647 23.37 15.81 8.84
CA GLU A 647 24.37 16.26 7.88
C GLU A 647 24.63 15.28 6.72
N PHE A 648 24.29 13.99 6.88
CA PHE A 648 24.57 12.94 5.91
C PHE A 648 23.73 13.10 4.65
N LYS A 649 24.40 13.12 3.48
CA LYS A 649 23.82 13.42 2.15
C LYS A 649 23.17 14.81 2.01
N THR A 650 23.21 15.64 3.05
CA THR A 650 22.63 16.99 3.03
C THR A 650 23.72 18.06 2.90
N THR A 651 24.73 17.99 3.77
CA THR A 651 25.74 19.05 3.95
C THR A 651 27.16 18.52 4.12
N ASP A 652 27.34 17.22 4.35
CA ASP A 652 28.65 16.56 4.47
C ASP A 652 29.41 16.40 3.14
N GLY A 653 28.71 16.59 2.01
CA GLY A 653 29.26 16.53 0.66
C GLY A 653 29.18 15.15 -0.01
N TYR A 654 28.71 14.11 0.69
CA TYR A 654 28.43 12.80 0.09
C TYR A 654 27.13 12.85 -0.71
N ARG A 655 27.08 12.15 -1.85
CA ARG A 655 25.90 12.11 -2.71
C ARG A 655 25.74 10.72 -3.29
N GLU A 656 24.71 10.03 -2.83
CA GLU A 656 24.22 8.80 -3.43
C GLU A 656 22.73 8.72 -3.20
N ASP A 657 21.99 8.69 -4.30
CA ASP A 657 20.54 8.61 -4.28
C ASP A 657 20.09 7.15 -4.38
N VAL A 658 19.35 6.72 -3.37
CA VAL A 658 18.70 5.41 -3.33
C VAL A 658 17.19 5.63 -3.32
N LEU A 659 16.48 4.83 -4.08
CA LEU A 659 15.03 4.84 -4.15
C LEU A 659 14.51 3.58 -3.46
N ALA A 660 13.55 3.74 -2.56
CA ALA A 660 12.75 2.64 -2.06
C ALA A 660 11.52 2.46 -2.94
N VAL A 661 11.29 1.25 -3.43
CA VAL A 661 10.13 0.89 -4.27
C VAL A 661 9.36 -0.21 -3.57
N VAL A 662 8.03 -0.06 -3.49
CA VAL A 662 7.12 -1.00 -2.86
C VAL A 662 6.04 -1.38 -3.87
N TYR A 663 5.76 -2.68 -4.02
CA TYR A 663 4.66 -3.19 -4.82
C TYR A 663 3.66 -3.93 -3.95
N LYS A 664 2.38 -3.57 -4.05
CA LYS A 664 1.26 -4.30 -3.44
C LYS A 664 0.33 -4.82 -4.53
N SER A 665 0.19 -6.14 -4.65
CA SER A 665 -0.64 -6.77 -5.69
C SER A 665 -2.12 -6.81 -5.31
N PHE A 666 -3.01 -6.64 -6.30
CA PHE A 666 -4.48 -6.71 -6.15
C PHE A 666 -5.10 -7.88 -6.91
N GLY A 667 -4.37 -8.49 -7.85
CA GLY A 667 -4.84 -9.62 -8.65
C GLY A 667 -4.37 -9.55 -10.10
N GLU A 668 -4.56 -10.65 -10.82
CA GLU A 668 -4.17 -10.78 -12.23
C GLU A 668 -4.84 -9.73 -13.12
N GLU A 669 -4.11 -9.26 -14.13
CA GLU A 669 -4.62 -8.41 -15.19
C GLU A 669 -5.73 -9.15 -15.95
N ARG A 670 -6.90 -8.54 -16.04
CA ARG A 670 -8.05 -9.11 -16.75
C ARG A 670 -8.42 -8.21 -17.91
N GLN A 671 -8.15 -8.67 -19.12
CA GLN A 671 -8.72 -8.05 -20.32
C GLN A 671 -10.18 -8.49 -20.45
N LYS A 672 -11.13 -7.60 -20.13
CA LYS A 672 -12.52 -7.82 -20.54
C LYS A 672 -12.79 -7.12 -21.87
N ILE A 673 -13.43 -7.85 -22.77
CA ILE A 673 -14.01 -7.36 -24.02
C ILE A 673 -15.22 -6.50 -23.63
N ASN A 674 -15.11 -5.18 -23.76
CA ASN A 674 -16.20 -4.18 -23.77
C ASN A 674 -17.57 -4.67 -23.21
N ASN A 675 -17.73 -4.74 -21.89
CA ASN A 675 -19.07 -4.59 -21.31
C ASN A 675 -19.37 -3.09 -21.31
N GLY A 676 -19.77 -2.57 -22.47
CA GLY A 676 -19.99 -1.14 -22.68
C GLY A 676 -20.92 -0.56 -21.62
N ASN A 677 -20.59 0.63 -21.12
CA ASN A 677 -21.47 1.46 -20.31
C ASN A 677 -22.85 1.55 -20.97
N HIS A 678 -23.84 0.81 -20.46
CA HIS A 678 -25.22 0.79 -20.95
C HIS A 678 -25.99 2.10 -20.68
N VAL A 679 -25.33 3.09 -20.08
CA VAL A 679 -25.92 4.36 -19.60
C VAL A 679 -26.65 5.13 -20.70
N ASP A 680 -26.22 5.01 -21.97
CA ASP A 680 -26.80 5.75 -23.11
C ASP A 680 -27.88 4.97 -23.90
N THR A 681 -28.34 3.84 -23.37
CA THR A 681 -29.36 2.98 -24.03
C THR A 681 -30.78 3.14 -23.50
N THR A 682 -30.98 4.03 -22.53
CA THR A 682 -32.30 4.34 -21.96
C THR A 682 -33.21 4.91 -23.04
N LEU A 683 -34.37 4.29 -23.25
CA LEU A 683 -35.33 4.71 -24.28
C LEU A 683 -36.19 5.87 -23.77
N GLU A 684 -36.22 6.98 -24.52
CA GLU A 684 -37.13 8.10 -24.27
C GLU A 684 -38.56 7.68 -24.63
N VAL A 685 -39.47 7.66 -23.64
CA VAL A 685 -40.88 7.30 -23.84
C VAL A 685 -41.68 8.55 -24.24
N ASP A 686 -42.22 8.57 -25.46
CA ASP A 686 -43.18 9.61 -25.88
C ASP A 686 -44.59 9.23 -25.43
N ILE A 687 -45.08 9.92 -24.40
CA ILE A 687 -46.39 9.69 -23.76
C ILE A 687 -47.57 9.97 -24.72
N ASN A 688 -47.34 10.71 -25.81
CA ASN A 688 -48.37 11.07 -26.80
C ASN A 688 -48.26 10.29 -28.12
N ALA A 689 -47.40 9.27 -28.17
CA ALA A 689 -47.19 8.45 -29.36
C ALA A 689 -48.44 7.64 -29.76
N VAL A 690 -48.66 7.51 -31.08
CA VAL A 690 -49.64 6.57 -31.65
C VAL A 690 -49.17 5.13 -31.40
N PRO A 691 -50.07 4.15 -31.15
CA PRO A 691 -49.68 2.76 -30.95
C PRO A 691 -48.76 2.24 -32.06
N GLY A 692 -47.64 1.67 -31.65
CA GLY A 692 -46.57 1.13 -32.48
C GLY A 692 -46.50 -0.39 -32.43
N ARG A 693 -45.37 -0.94 -32.89
CA ARG A 693 -45.06 -2.37 -32.80
C ARG A 693 -44.10 -2.59 -31.63
N GLU A 694 -44.38 -3.58 -30.79
CA GLU A 694 -43.55 -3.92 -29.62
C GLU A 694 -42.41 -4.86 -30.00
N PHE A 695 -41.23 -4.61 -29.42
CA PHE A 695 -40.03 -5.39 -29.67
C PHE A 695 -39.37 -5.82 -28.36
N ALA A 696 -39.08 -7.10 -28.25
CA ALA A 696 -38.23 -7.69 -27.24
C ALA A 696 -36.76 -7.31 -27.53
N THR A 697 -36.20 -6.39 -26.74
CA THR A 697 -34.83 -5.89 -26.89
C THR A 697 -33.85 -6.53 -25.91
N PHE A 698 -32.60 -6.73 -26.36
CA PHE A 698 -31.54 -7.43 -25.63
C PHE A 698 -30.16 -7.08 -26.19
N PHE A 699 -29.11 -7.34 -25.41
CA PHE A 699 -27.73 -7.07 -25.79
C PHE A 699 -27.00 -8.31 -26.29
N ILE A 700 -26.13 -8.09 -27.26
CA ILE A 700 -25.08 -9.02 -27.70
C ILE A 700 -23.79 -8.21 -27.71
N ASP A 701 -22.92 -8.45 -26.73
CA ASP A 701 -21.58 -7.85 -26.61
C ASP A 701 -21.60 -6.31 -26.73
N GLY A 702 -22.48 -5.71 -25.93
CA GLY A 702 -22.67 -4.26 -25.85
C GLY A 702 -23.54 -3.65 -26.96
N SER A 703 -23.86 -4.38 -28.03
CA SER A 703 -24.75 -3.91 -29.10
C SER A 703 -26.21 -4.27 -28.83
N LEU A 704 -27.13 -3.33 -29.05
CA LEU A 704 -28.56 -3.50 -28.79
C LEU A 704 -29.30 -4.08 -30.01
N PHE A 705 -29.97 -5.22 -29.78
CA PHE A 705 -30.77 -5.94 -30.76
C PHE A 705 -32.23 -6.02 -30.33
N ALA A 706 -33.10 -6.36 -31.29
CA ALA A 706 -34.54 -6.48 -31.11
C ALA A 706 -35.10 -7.69 -31.85
N ILE A 707 -36.10 -8.35 -31.26
CA ILE A 707 -36.98 -9.31 -31.94
C ILE A 707 -38.41 -8.79 -31.77
N ALA A 708 -39.29 -8.94 -32.76
CA ALA A 708 -40.69 -8.58 -32.59
C ALA A 708 -41.29 -9.35 -31.40
N ALA A 709 -41.94 -8.65 -30.47
CA ALA A 709 -42.36 -9.24 -29.19
C ALA A 709 -43.31 -10.44 -29.38
N GLU A 710 -44.09 -10.46 -30.47
CA GLU A 710 -44.98 -11.56 -30.85
C GLU A 710 -44.27 -12.91 -31.10
N HIS A 711 -42.96 -12.88 -31.37
CA HIS A 711 -42.15 -14.08 -31.56
C HIS A 711 -41.41 -14.52 -30.29
N ALA A 712 -41.37 -13.69 -29.24
CA ALA A 712 -40.76 -14.05 -27.97
C ALA A 712 -41.79 -14.71 -27.05
N GLU A 713 -41.44 -15.84 -26.42
CA GLU A 713 -42.30 -16.50 -25.41
C GLU A 713 -41.87 -16.12 -23.99
N GLU A 714 -40.64 -16.44 -23.62
CA GLU A 714 -40.07 -16.19 -22.29
C GLU A 714 -38.54 -16.17 -22.36
N ALA A 715 -37.89 -15.69 -21.32
CA ALA A 715 -36.46 -15.79 -21.11
C ALA A 715 -36.13 -16.61 -19.85
N LEU A 716 -35.03 -17.36 -19.91
CA LEU A 716 -34.53 -18.27 -18.88
C LEU A 716 -33.02 -18.06 -18.67
N PRO A 717 -32.45 -18.35 -17.49
CA PRO A 717 -31.02 -18.18 -17.24
C PRO A 717 -30.18 -19.13 -18.11
N ALA A 718 -29.02 -18.67 -18.60
CA ALA A 718 -28.09 -19.53 -19.34
C ALA A 718 -27.59 -20.73 -18.51
N SER A 719 -27.55 -20.62 -17.19
CA SER A 719 -27.19 -21.73 -16.28
C SER A 719 -28.18 -22.91 -16.32
N ALA A 720 -29.39 -22.73 -16.84
CA ALA A 720 -30.36 -23.81 -17.02
C ALA A 720 -30.10 -24.65 -18.28
N VAL A 721 -29.22 -24.20 -19.19
CA VAL A 721 -28.87 -24.92 -20.41
C VAL A 721 -28.05 -26.16 -20.06
N SER A 722 -28.52 -27.32 -20.50
CA SER A 722 -27.76 -28.56 -20.42
C SER A 722 -26.84 -28.66 -21.65
N PRO A 723 -25.51 -28.59 -21.51
CA PRO A 723 -24.59 -28.70 -22.63
C PRO A 723 -24.67 -30.11 -23.24
N VAL A 724 -24.64 -30.19 -24.56
CA VAL A 724 -24.70 -31.46 -25.29
C VAL A 724 -23.43 -31.67 -26.10
N SER A 725 -22.68 -32.72 -25.79
CA SER A 725 -21.48 -33.13 -26.52
C SER A 725 -21.86 -33.95 -27.77
N MET A 726 -22.50 -33.34 -28.78
CA MET A 726 -22.76 -34.01 -30.06
C MET A 726 -22.49 -33.07 -31.25
N GLY A 727 -21.60 -33.51 -32.14
CA GLY A 727 -21.18 -32.79 -33.34
C GLY A 727 -22.31 -32.59 -34.33
N GLY A 728 -22.79 -31.36 -34.44
CA GLY A 728 -23.80 -30.97 -35.42
C GLY A 728 -23.62 -29.54 -35.92
N ARG A 729 -23.38 -28.57 -35.02
CA ARG A 729 -23.23 -27.13 -35.35
C ARG A 729 -22.42 -26.41 -34.27
N ALA A 730 -21.51 -25.49 -34.64
CA ALA A 730 -20.61 -24.82 -33.70
C ALA A 730 -21.33 -23.80 -32.80
N GLU A 731 -22.39 -23.20 -33.34
CA GLU A 731 -23.33 -22.27 -32.71
C GLU A 731 -24.31 -22.96 -31.73
N ARG A 732 -24.46 -24.29 -31.77
CA ARG A 732 -25.41 -24.99 -30.90
C ARG A 732 -24.75 -25.28 -29.55
N ILE A 733 -25.28 -24.67 -28.48
CA ILE A 733 -24.65 -24.73 -27.16
C ILE A 733 -25.26 -25.79 -26.23
N GLY A 734 -26.53 -26.16 -26.43
CA GLY A 734 -27.16 -27.17 -25.58
C GLY A 734 -28.67 -27.29 -25.77
N ILE A 735 -29.32 -27.91 -24.77
CA ILE A 735 -30.76 -28.11 -24.71
C ILE A 735 -31.30 -27.46 -23.43
N LEU A 736 -32.48 -26.88 -23.52
CA LEU A 736 -33.22 -26.33 -22.39
C LEU A 736 -34.57 -27.04 -22.24
N ALA A 737 -34.96 -27.34 -21.00
CA ALA A 737 -36.28 -27.91 -20.69
C ALA A 737 -37.26 -26.80 -20.30
N LEU A 738 -38.34 -26.67 -21.05
CA LEU A 738 -39.46 -25.77 -20.75
C LEU A 738 -40.50 -26.50 -19.91
N GLN A 739 -40.96 -25.87 -18.83
CA GLN A 739 -41.94 -26.44 -17.91
C GLN A 739 -43.06 -25.44 -17.64
N HIS A 740 -44.23 -25.66 -18.24
CA HIS A 740 -45.45 -24.88 -17.99
C HIS A 740 -46.40 -25.67 -17.07
N ASP A 741 -47.10 -25.00 -16.16
CA ASP A 741 -48.08 -25.62 -15.26
C ASP A 741 -49.15 -26.38 -16.08
N ASN A 742 -49.25 -27.70 -15.87
CA ASN A 742 -50.10 -28.69 -16.56
C ASN A 742 -49.65 -29.26 -17.93
N GLU A 743 -48.42 -29.01 -18.41
CA GLU A 743 -47.92 -29.64 -19.66
C GLU A 743 -46.71 -30.57 -19.47
N SER A 744 -46.56 -31.52 -20.39
CA SER A 744 -45.38 -32.41 -20.48
C SER A 744 -44.12 -31.62 -20.83
N ARG A 745 -42.98 -31.92 -20.16
CA ARG A 745 -41.68 -31.26 -20.40
C ARG A 745 -41.33 -31.21 -21.89
N ARG A 746 -41.19 -30.00 -22.44
CA ARG A 746 -40.79 -29.74 -23.82
C ARG A 746 -39.32 -29.35 -23.85
N PHE A 747 -38.55 -29.92 -24.77
CA PHE A 747 -37.13 -29.60 -24.93
C PHE A 747 -36.93 -28.71 -26.16
N VAL A 748 -36.10 -27.68 -26.02
CA VAL A 748 -35.72 -26.77 -27.11
C VAL A 748 -34.20 -26.71 -27.25
N TRP A 749 -33.73 -26.61 -28.50
CA TRP A 749 -32.32 -26.41 -28.80
C TRP A 749 -31.94 -24.96 -28.55
N VAL A 750 -30.78 -24.75 -27.92
CA VAL A 750 -30.24 -23.42 -27.65
C VAL A 750 -29.07 -23.14 -28.57
N PHE A 751 -29.11 -21.98 -29.23
CA PHE A 751 -28.10 -21.49 -30.16
C PHE A 751 -27.47 -20.19 -29.66
N ASP A 752 -26.17 -20.05 -29.86
CA ASP A 752 -25.40 -18.85 -29.57
C ASP A 752 -25.66 -17.79 -30.65
N LEU A 753 -26.46 -16.79 -30.31
CA LEU A 753 -26.81 -15.73 -31.24
C LEU A 753 -25.60 -14.84 -31.56
N GLY A 754 -24.70 -14.61 -30.60
CA GLY A 754 -23.45 -13.89 -30.84
C GLY A 754 -22.53 -14.62 -31.82
N HIS A 755 -22.51 -15.95 -31.78
CA HIS A 755 -21.83 -16.76 -32.80
C HIS A 755 -22.50 -16.66 -34.17
N LEU A 756 -23.83 -16.67 -34.23
CA LEU A 756 -24.55 -16.51 -35.51
C LEU A 756 -24.32 -15.12 -36.13
N MET A 757 -24.12 -14.08 -35.33
CA MET A 757 -23.85 -12.73 -35.84
C MET A 757 -22.37 -12.52 -36.22
N ARG A 758 -21.42 -13.08 -35.45
CA ARG A 758 -19.98 -12.74 -35.55
C ARG A 758 -19.07 -13.87 -36.00
N GLY A 759 -19.52 -15.12 -35.87
CA GLY A 759 -18.76 -16.33 -36.22
C GLY A 759 -17.86 -16.91 -35.12
N TYR A 760 -17.85 -16.35 -33.91
CA TYR A 760 -17.12 -16.91 -32.74
C TYR A 760 -18.03 -17.03 -31.51
N ARG A 761 -17.70 -17.98 -30.62
CA ARG A 761 -18.54 -18.27 -29.44
C ARG A 761 -18.54 -17.10 -28.45
N SER A 762 -19.71 -16.82 -27.92
CA SER A 762 -19.92 -15.87 -26.83
C SER A 762 -19.43 -16.47 -25.52
N GLU A 763 -18.90 -15.62 -24.64
CA GLU A 763 -18.58 -16.00 -23.26
C GLU A 763 -19.90 -16.08 -22.46
N ILE A 764 -20.06 -17.11 -21.64
CA ILE A 764 -21.26 -17.31 -20.81
C ILE A 764 -20.91 -16.95 -19.38
N ASP A 765 -21.51 -15.89 -18.87
CA ASP A 765 -21.39 -15.43 -17.48
C ASP A 765 -22.73 -15.44 -16.74
N SER A 766 -22.79 -14.86 -15.53
CA SER A 766 -24.02 -14.80 -14.73
C SER A 766 -25.14 -13.96 -15.37
N SER A 767 -24.77 -12.97 -16.19
CA SER A 767 -25.70 -12.05 -16.84
C SER A 767 -26.38 -12.67 -18.06
N SER A 768 -25.76 -13.69 -18.65
CA SER A 768 -26.21 -14.37 -19.86
C SER A 768 -27.60 -15.01 -19.73
N GLN A 769 -28.47 -14.74 -20.71
CA GLN A 769 -29.85 -15.23 -20.74
C GLN A 769 -30.14 -16.02 -22.02
N VAL A 770 -31.19 -16.83 -22.00
CA VAL A 770 -31.71 -17.56 -23.16
C VAL A 770 -33.13 -17.08 -23.45
N ILE A 771 -33.33 -16.46 -24.60
CA ILE A 771 -34.66 -16.04 -25.08
C ILE A 771 -35.29 -17.19 -25.87
N ILE A 772 -36.50 -17.60 -25.49
CA ILE A 772 -37.29 -18.58 -26.22
C ILE A 772 -38.05 -17.86 -27.32
N VAL A 773 -37.74 -18.22 -28.56
CA VAL A 773 -38.36 -17.65 -29.75
C VAL A 773 -39.23 -18.72 -30.40
N LYS A 774 -40.46 -18.35 -30.75
CA LYS A 774 -41.45 -19.21 -31.37
C LYS A 774 -41.84 -18.71 -32.75
N ARG A 775 -41.88 -19.63 -33.71
CA ARG A 775 -42.45 -19.42 -35.04
C ARG A 775 -43.37 -20.59 -35.39
N GLY A 776 -44.67 -20.32 -35.46
CA GLY A 776 -45.68 -21.37 -35.67
C GLY A 776 -45.63 -22.42 -34.55
N SER A 777 -45.34 -23.68 -34.90
CA SER A 777 -45.21 -24.80 -33.94
C SER A 777 -43.78 -25.05 -33.46
N GLN A 778 -42.78 -24.37 -34.02
CA GLN A 778 -41.37 -24.56 -33.66
C GLN A 778 -40.93 -23.52 -32.62
N SER A 779 -40.12 -23.96 -31.65
CA SER A 779 -39.50 -23.09 -30.64
C SER A 779 -38.00 -23.39 -30.56
N ILE A 780 -37.19 -22.34 -30.44
CA ILE A 780 -35.74 -22.41 -30.25
C ILE A 780 -35.34 -21.48 -29.09
N GLY A 781 -34.19 -21.76 -28.46
CA GLY A 781 -33.55 -20.85 -27.51
C GLY A 781 -32.42 -20.08 -28.17
N LEU A 782 -32.32 -18.79 -27.89
CA LEU A 782 -31.22 -17.93 -28.32
C LEU A 782 -30.47 -17.41 -27.11
N LEU A 783 -29.18 -17.75 -26.99
CA LEU A 783 -28.30 -17.18 -25.98
C LEU A 783 -27.98 -15.73 -26.34
N VAL A 784 -28.16 -14.84 -25.37
CA VAL A 784 -27.90 -13.40 -25.44
C VAL A 784 -27.10 -12.97 -24.21
N SER A 785 -26.37 -11.86 -24.31
CA SER A 785 -25.55 -11.35 -23.21
C SER A 785 -26.42 -10.84 -22.06
N GLU A 786 -27.41 -10.02 -22.35
CA GLU A 786 -28.26 -9.41 -21.32
C GLU A 786 -29.65 -9.03 -21.88
N LEU A 787 -30.68 -8.98 -21.04
CA LEU A 787 -32.01 -8.46 -21.40
C LEU A 787 -32.09 -6.95 -21.19
N HIS A 788 -32.78 -6.25 -22.09
CA HIS A 788 -33.00 -4.81 -21.98
C HIS A 788 -34.45 -4.48 -21.57
N GLY A 789 -35.42 -4.64 -22.48
CA GLY A 789 -36.84 -4.37 -22.20
C GLY A 789 -37.74 -4.69 -23.40
N VAL A 790 -39.05 -4.40 -23.29
CA VAL A 790 -40.01 -4.57 -24.40
C VAL A 790 -40.65 -3.24 -24.81
N PRO A 791 -39.90 -2.32 -25.43
CA PRO A 791 -40.40 -1.03 -25.90
C PRO A 791 -41.34 -1.15 -27.10
N GLU A 792 -42.15 -0.11 -27.29
CA GLU A 792 -43.04 0.08 -28.42
C GLU A 792 -42.47 1.14 -29.36
N PHE A 793 -42.37 0.83 -30.66
CA PHE A 793 -41.82 1.73 -31.67
C PHE A 793 -42.82 2.02 -32.79
N GLN A 794 -42.91 3.29 -33.18
CA GLN A 794 -43.75 3.72 -34.30
C GLN A 794 -43.18 3.25 -35.64
N ALA A 795 -44.05 3.03 -36.63
CA ALA A 795 -43.63 2.64 -37.97
C ALA A 795 -42.61 3.62 -38.61
N ALA A 796 -42.68 4.91 -38.26
CA ALA A 796 -41.73 5.92 -38.74
C ALA A 796 -40.30 5.75 -38.18
N GLN A 797 -40.15 5.05 -37.05
CA GLN A 797 -38.86 4.75 -36.43
C GLN A 797 -38.23 3.48 -37.00
N ILE A 798 -39.00 2.65 -37.72
CA ILE A 798 -38.55 1.37 -38.25
C ILE A 798 -38.20 1.56 -39.72
N THR A 799 -36.91 1.49 -40.02
CA THR A 799 -36.40 1.65 -41.38
C THR A 799 -35.77 0.35 -41.87
N PRO A 800 -36.03 -0.09 -43.12
CA PRO A 800 -35.34 -1.24 -43.69
C PRO A 800 -33.84 -0.94 -43.81
N THR A 801 -33.00 -1.95 -43.54
CA THR A 801 -31.54 -1.80 -43.61
C THR A 801 -31.11 -1.54 -45.06
N PRO A 802 -30.29 -0.51 -45.35
CA PRO A 802 -29.81 -0.23 -46.72
C PRO A 802 -28.87 -1.32 -47.29
N LEU A 803 -28.42 -2.24 -46.43
CA LEU A 803 -27.53 -3.36 -46.76
C LEU A 803 -28.29 -4.62 -47.21
N ALA A 804 -29.61 -4.69 -47.04
CA ALA A 804 -30.40 -5.85 -47.40
C ALA A 804 -30.59 -5.94 -48.91
N SER A 805 -29.80 -6.78 -49.59
CA SER A 805 -30.05 -7.18 -50.98
C SER A 805 -31.14 -8.27 -51.02
N PRO A 806 -32.09 -8.27 -51.98
CA PRO A 806 -33.20 -9.23 -52.00
C PRO A 806 -32.80 -10.71 -52.16
N THR A 807 -31.54 -10.99 -52.49
CA THR A 807 -31.05 -12.33 -52.87
C THR A 807 -30.16 -13.02 -51.85
N ASP A 808 -29.61 -12.31 -50.85
CA ASP A 808 -28.86 -12.91 -49.75
C ASP A 808 -29.59 -12.59 -48.43
N GLY A 809 -30.14 -13.61 -47.79
CA GLY A 809 -30.87 -13.45 -46.54
C GLY A 809 -29.96 -12.93 -45.44
N MET A 810 -30.20 -11.70 -44.99
CA MET A 810 -29.54 -11.16 -43.81
C MET A 810 -30.39 -11.43 -42.57
N LEU A 811 -29.74 -11.74 -41.46
CA LEU A 811 -30.38 -11.91 -40.15
C LEU A 811 -30.98 -10.60 -39.61
N VAL A 812 -30.48 -9.44 -40.05
CA VAL A 812 -30.98 -8.11 -39.68
C VAL A 812 -31.55 -7.41 -40.91
N THR A 813 -32.87 -7.24 -40.97
CA THR A 813 -33.56 -6.64 -42.12
C THR A 813 -34.12 -5.24 -41.84
N GLU A 814 -34.30 -4.90 -40.57
CA GLU A 814 -34.83 -3.60 -40.13
C GLU A 814 -33.88 -3.00 -39.08
N VAL A 815 -33.75 -1.67 -39.08
CA VAL A 815 -33.08 -0.88 -38.05
C VAL A 815 -34.10 0.08 -37.45
N ILE A 816 -34.20 0.06 -36.13
CA ILE A 816 -35.08 0.92 -35.35
C ILE A 816 -34.28 2.14 -34.87
N GLN A 817 -34.78 3.34 -35.16
CA GLN A 817 -34.21 4.62 -34.78
C GLN A 817 -34.91 5.16 -33.52
N ALA A 818 -34.29 4.93 -32.36
CA ALA A 818 -34.77 5.40 -31.06
C ALA A 818 -34.12 6.76 -30.66
N ASN A 819 -34.72 7.44 -29.67
CA ASN A 819 -34.22 8.71 -29.09
C ASN A 819 -33.97 9.82 -30.14
N GLY A 820 -34.85 9.93 -31.14
CA GLY A 820 -34.70 10.88 -32.24
C GLY A 820 -33.56 10.53 -33.21
N GLY A 821 -33.20 9.24 -33.33
CA GLY A 821 -32.15 8.73 -34.22
C GLY A 821 -30.76 8.63 -33.60
N ARG A 822 -30.62 8.95 -32.30
CA ARG A 822 -29.36 8.84 -31.55
C ARG A 822 -29.01 7.40 -31.16
N LEU A 823 -30.01 6.53 -31.06
CA LEU A 823 -29.84 5.12 -30.74
C LEU A 823 -30.37 4.26 -31.88
N LEU A 824 -29.52 3.39 -32.42
CA LEU A 824 -29.87 2.45 -33.49
C LEU A 824 -29.98 1.04 -32.93
N ILE A 825 -31.11 0.38 -33.17
CA ILE A 825 -31.37 -0.98 -32.69
C ILE A 825 -31.58 -1.90 -33.89
N GLN A 826 -30.85 -3.01 -33.91
CA GLN A 826 -30.89 -3.97 -35.02
C GLN A 826 -32.01 -4.99 -34.79
N ALA A 827 -33.01 -5.02 -35.67
CA ALA A 827 -34.13 -5.95 -35.55
C ALA A 827 -33.87 -7.24 -36.33
N ILE A 828 -33.88 -8.36 -35.61
CA ILE A 828 -33.62 -9.70 -36.13
C ILE A 828 -34.86 -10.21 -36.85
N ASN A 829 -34.64 -10.68 -38.08
CA ASN A 829 -35.65 -11.34 -38.87
C ASN A 829 -35.83 -12.79 -38.41
N VAL A 830 -36.84 -13.02 -37.57
CA VAL A 830 -37.16 -14.36 -37.04
C VAL A 830 -37.48 -15.35 -38.15
N ASP A 831 -38.13 -14.89 -39.22
CA ASP A 831 -38.47 -15.76 -40.35
C ASP A 831 -37.21 -16.32 -41.04
N HIS A 832 -36.20 -15.49 -41.20
CA HIS A 832 -34.92 -15.89 -41.78
C HIS A 832 -34.08 -16.72 -40.80
N LEU A 833 -34.05 -16.34 -39.52
CA LEU A 833 -33.36 -17.09 -38.46
C LEU A 833 -33.82 -18.56 -38.39
N PHE A 834 -35.13 -18.80 -38.44
CA PHE A 834 -35.67 -20.17 -38.45
C PHE A 834 -35.34 -20.93 -39.74
N ALA A 835 -35.24 -20.25 -40.89
CA ALA A 835 -34.82 -20.88 -42.14
C ALA A 835 -33.34 -21.33 -42.05
N LEU A 836 -32.46 -20.45 -41.54
CA LEU A 836 -31.03 -20.71 -41.34
C LEU A 836 -30.76 -21.88 -40.38
N LEU A 837 -31.58 -22.00 -39.33
CA LEU A 837 -31.40 -23.01 -38.29
C LEU A 837 -32.04 -24.37 -38.62
N ASN A 838 -33.03 -24.41 -39.53
CA ASN A 838 -33.70 -25.64 -39.96
C ASN A 838 -33.04 -26.32 -41.17
N ASP A 839 -32.27 -25.59 -41.97
CA ASP A 839 -31.67 -26.09 -43.21
C ASP A 839 -30.17 -26.37 -43.00
N GLU A 840 -29.77 -27.66 -43.02
CA GLU A 840 -28.37 -28.08 -42.80
C GLU A 840 -27.41 -27.65 -43.92
N GLU A 841 -27.92 -27.25 -45.09
CA GLU A 841 -27.14 -26.89 -46.29
C GLU A 841 -26.96 -25.38 -46.52
N ILE A 842 -27.58 -24.49 -45.74
CA ILE A 842 -27.40 -23.03 -45.89
C ILE A 842 -26.10 -22.59 -45.19
N PRO A 843 -25.12 -22.03 -45.90
CA PRO A 843 -23.91 -21.49 -45.28
C PRO A 843 -24.29 -20.33 -44.34
N ILE A 844 -23.76 -20.32 -43.12
CA ILE A 844 -23.77 -19.13 -42.27
C ILE A 844 -23.02 -18.03 -43.05
N PRO A 845 -23.63 -16.87 -43.36
CA PRO A 845 -22.93 -15.82 -44.08
C PRO A 845 -21.69 -15.41 -43.26
N GLN A 846 -20.50 -15.49 -43.87
CA GLN A 846 -19.30 -14.86 -43.31
C GLN A 846 -19.60 -13.35 -43.23
N ALA A 847 -19.74 -12.84 -42.01
CA ALA A 847 -20.05 -11.43 -41.78
C ALA A 847 -18.90 -10.54 -42.29
N ALA A 848 -19.05 -10.02 -43.51
CA ALA A 848 -18.37 -8.80 -43.94
C ALA A 848 -19.12 -7.58 -43.34
N MET A 849 -19.17 -7.48 -42.01
CA MET A 849 -19.79 -6.35 -41.30
C MET A 849 -18.92 -5.91 -40.13
N THR A 850 -17.70 -5.45 -40.41
CA THR A 850 -16.89 -4.78 -39.38
C THR A 850 -16.02 -3.62 -39.87
N GLU A 851 -15.79 -3.45 -41.19
CA GLU A 851 -14.88 -2.39 -41.65
C GLU A 851 -15.55 -1.09 -42.15
N THR A 852 -16.84 -1.10 -42.52
CA THR A 852 -17.43 0.07 -43.21
C THR A 852 -18.27 1.03 -42.36
N MET A 853 -18.43 0.78 -41.04
CA MET A 853 -19.18 1.68 -40.14
C MET A 853 -18.33 2.42 -39.09
N LYS A 854 -16.99 2.29 -39.13
CA LYS A 854 -16.08 3.16 -38.35
C LYS A 854 -16.01 4.62 -38.88
N ILE A 855 -16.78 4.98 -39.91
CA ILE A 855 -16.72 6.32 -40.53
C ILE A 855 -17.97 7.17 -40.22
N ALA A 856 -18.92 6.68 -39.43
CA ALA A 856 -20.04 7.52 -38.96
C ALA A 856 -20.51 7.13 -37.56
N ALA A 857 -19.68 7.40 -36.55
CA ALA A 857 -20.04 7.61 -35.16
C ALA A 857 -19.13 8.68 -34.57
#